data_AF-A0AAP9ER80-F1
#
_entry.id   AF-A0AAP9ER80-F1
#
_cell.length_a   1.000
_cell.length_b   1.000
_cell.length_c   1.000
_cell.angle_alpha   90.00
_cell.angle_beta   90.00
_cell.angle_gamma   90.00
#
_symmetry.space_group_name_H-M   'P 1'
#
loop_
_entity.id
_entity.type
_entity.pdbx_description
1 polymer ?
#
loop_
_entity_poly.entity_id
_entity_poly.type
_entity_poly.pdbx_seq_one_letter_code
_entity_poly.pdbx_strand_id
1 'polypeptide(L)'
;MMRLRLLVALTAFSGLVSPALAQPQPAPLPLPPAVPDPQDKPFPGALTVSVDATDTAHHIMSIHETVPVPQEAMQKGEMILLYPMWIPGDHSPTGVIEQFASLKVQSGGKTVSWKRDNVNVAAFHIPVSATTPTLDLHFQLLSPVTPDQGRVVMTPSIVNVQWDQVSLYPAGYFTRDITVKPSVLVPHGWQIGSALRAAAYGDETHFNATTYNTLVDSPIYAGRYFRKIDLTGPDHVPVALNVVADDPDSLNATPAQIEAHRNLVRQATTLFGSHHYDHYDFLLALTEELGMIGLEHHQSSENAAAPGYFTEWDKTFPERDLLAHEYTHSWNGKYRRPADMWAPNFNVPQRGSLLWVYEGQTQYWGNVLAARSGLVTKDQGFEALAYMAATYDNQSGRLWRPLEDTTNDPVIAQRAPLSWRDWQRSEDYYVEGQLIWLDADTLIRKLSNGQKSLDDFAKAFFGTNNGSFIVSPYQFDEVVATLNSVQPYDWAKFLHDRLDTIQPHAPLDGLKNGGYKLVYTDKPTSFIKAMEGMRHGLDLTFSLGMSVTKSGKTARVHWMSPAFKAGLTSGETILAVNDMDYTSDRLRHAITDAQKDPKQTIRLVVKSGEHINTVSIPYHEGLRYPHLERVDGTTDYLSAIYTPR
;
A
#
# COMPACT_ATOMS: atom_id res chain seq x y z
N MET A 1 -12.17 53.78 -71.19
CA MET A 1 -13.03 54.99 -71.16
C MET A 1 -14.46 54.57 -70.86
N MET A 2 -15.13 55.33 -69.99
CA MET A 2 -16.53 55.19 -69.56
C MET A 2 -17.52 54.76 -70.67
N ARG A 3 -18.51 53.92 -70.31
CA ARG A 3 -19.94 54.33 -70.23
C ARG A 3 -20.86 53.24 -69.62
N LEU A 4 -21.53 53.65 -68.54
CA LEU A 4 -22.88 53.28 -68.04
C LEU A 4 -23.88 52.97 -69.20
N ARG A 5 -24.95 52.17 -69.12
CA ARG A 5 -25.76 51.52 -68.05
C ARG A 5 -26.83 50.68 -68.81
N LEU A 6 -27.22 49.48 -68.36
CA LEU A 6 -28.63 49.04 -68.38
C LEU A 6 -28.84 47.83 -67.45
N LEU A 7 -29.86 47.94 -66.60
CA LEU A 7 -30.34 46.94 -65.64
C LEU A 7 -31.03 45.77 -66.36
N VAL A 8 -30.74 44.54 -65.94
CA VAL A 8 -31.66 43.38 -66.07
C VAL A 8 -31.69 42.67 -64.72
N ALA A 9 -32.91 42.51 -64.18
CA ALA A 9 -33.17 41.89 -62.89
C ALA A 9 -32.95 40.37 -62.97
N LEU A 10 -32.09 39.84 -62.08
CA LEU A 10 -32.00 38.41 -61.78
C LEU A 10 -32.68 38.16 -60.43
N THR A 11 -33.78 37.42 -60.45
CA THR A 11 -34.46 36.90 -59.27
C THR A 11 -33.58 35.86 -58.56
N ALA A 12 -33.05 36.22 -57.40
CA ALA A 12 -32.32 35.32 -56.52
C ALA A 12 -33.31 34.39 -55.78
N PHE A 13 -33.22 33.09 -56.04
CA PHE A 13 -33.81 32.06 -55.19
C PHE A 13 -32.99 31.99 -53.89
N SER A 14 -33.39 32.76 -52.89
CA SER A 14 -32.90 32.62 -51.52
C SER A 14 -33.49 31.35 -50.91
N GLY A 15 -32.70 30.27 -50.91
CA GLY A 15 -32.98 29.08 -50.12
C GLY A 15 -33.00 29.46 -48.64
N LEU A 16 -34.19 29.38 -48.03
CA LEU A 16 -34.38 29.48 -46.59
C LEU A 16 -33.75 28.25 -45.93
N VAL A 17 -32.52 28.37 -45.47
CA VAL A 17 -31.99 27.46 -44.46
C VAL A 17 -32.57 27.94 -43.13
N SER A 18 -33.68 27.33 -42.71
CA SER A 18 -34.21 27.55 -41.36
C SER A 18 -33.11 27.21 -40.36
N PRO A 19 -32.71 28.13 -39.46
CA PRO A 19 -31.83 27.75 -38.36
C PRO A 19 -32.58 26.68 -37.57
N ALA A 20 -32.00 25.49 -37.46
CA ALA A 20 -32.52 24.48 -36.55
C ALA A 20 -32.63 25.15 -35.18
N LEU A 21 -33.86 25.38 -34.70
CA LEU A 21 -34.11 25.90 -33.37
C LEU A 21 -33.54 24.87 -32.41
N ALA A 22 -32.34 25.15 -31.88
CA ALA A 22 -31.75 24.33 -30.84
C ALA A 22 -32.76 24.26 -29.69
N GLN A 23 -33.30 23.07 -29.44
CA GLN A 23 -34.21 22.87 -28.33
C GLN A 23 -33.46 23.21 -27.03
N PRO A 24 -34.07 23.98 -26.11
CA PRO A 24 -33.44 24.33 -24.85
C PRO A 24 -33.03 23.06 -24.12
N GLN A 25 -31.73 22.92 -23.87
CA GLN A 25 -31.18 21.83 -23.09
C GLN A 25 -31.35 22.13 -21.60
N PRO A 26 -31.49 21.11 -20.75
CA PRO A 26 -31.49 21.31 -19.30
C PRO A 26 -30.18 21.96 -18.85
N ALA A 27 -30.27 22.89 -17.90
CA ALA A 27 -29.11 23.47 -17.21
C ALA A 27 -28.83 22.68 -15.93
N PRO A 28 -27.57 22.45 -15.56
CA PRO A 28 -27.23 21.81 -14.30
C PRO A 28 -27.66 22.69 -13.11
N LEU A 29 -28.04 22.05 -12.00
CA LEU A 29 -28.22 22.74 -10.73
C LEU A 29 -26.85 23.26 -10.22
N PRO A 30 -26.82 24.37 -9.46
CA PRO A 30 -25.58 24.82 -8.84
C PRO A 30 -25.06 23.77 -7.86
N LEU A 31 -23.73 23.66 -7.75
CA LEU A 31 -23.08 22.86 -6.72
C LEU A 31 -23.43 23.41 -5.32
N PRO A 32 -23.42 22.55 -4.27
CA PRO A 32 -23.47 23.03 -2.90
C PRO A 32 -22.32 24.02 -2.61
N PRO A 33 -22.45 24.86 -1.57
CA PRO A 33 -21.33 25.67 -1.08
C PRO A 33 -20.11 24.79 -0.81
N ALA A 34 -18.93 25.25 -1.20
CA ALA A 34 -17.71 24.49 -0.97
C ALA A 34 -17.43 24.32 0.53
N VAL A 35 -16.93 23.15 0.91
CA VAL A 35 -16.36 22.90 2.24
C VAL A 35 -15.20 23.89 2.44
N PRO A 36 -15.08 24.53 3.63
CA PRO A 36 -14.00 25.47 3.91
C PRO A 36 -12.61 24.88 3.72
N ASP A 37 -11.78 25.57 2.94
CA ASP A 37 -10.37 25.20 2.79
C ASP A 37 -9.64 25.25 4.14
N PRO A 38 -8.78 24.27 4.43
CA PRO A 38 -8.08 24.21 5.71
C PRO A 38 -7.11 25.39 5.84
N GLN A 39 -7.05 25.98 7.05
CA GLN A 39 -6.17 27.10 7.38
C GLN A 39 -5.20 26.71 8.49
N ASP A 40 -3.98 27.24 8.44
CA ASP A 40 -2.92 27.05 9.44
C ASP A 40 -3.20 27.88 10.69
N LYS A 41 -4.21 27.46 11.46
CA LYS A 41 -4.63 28.11 12.70
C LYS A 41 -5.07 27.07 13.74
N PRO A 42 -4.82 27.32 15.04
CA PRO A 42 -5.35 26.49 16.13
C PRO A 42 -6.86 26.37 16.10
N PHE A 43 -7.37 25.15 16.24
CA PHE A 43 -8.77 24.92 16.54
C PHE A 43 -9.06 25.31 18.01
N PRO A 44 -10.10 26.13 18.29
CA PRO A 44 -10.35 26.61 19.64
C PRO A 44 -11.01 25.51 20.50
N GLY A 45 -10.19 24.81 21.28
CA GLY A 45 -10.61 23.77 22.20
C GLY A 45 -9.92 22.43 21.92
N ALA A 46 -10.40 21.37 22.54
CA ALA A 46 -9.93 20.01 22.31
C ALA A 46 -11.12 19.08 22.11
N LEU A 47 -10.99 18.16 21.16
CA LEU A 47 -11.93 17.08 20.93
C LEU A 47 -11.72 16.01 22.02
N THR A 48 -12.77 15.27 22.35
CA THR A 48 -12.65 14.00 23.08
C THR A 48 -13.18 12.90 22.18
N VAL A 49 -12.45 11.81 22.01
CA VAL A 49 -12.89 10.65 21.20
C VAL A 49 -12.76 9.41 22.06
N SER A 50 -13.88 8.73 22.33
CA SER A 50 -13.93 7.50 23.10
C SER A 50 -14.48 6.38 22.23
N VAL A 51 -13.70 5.33 22.07
CA VAL A 51 -14.05 4.16 21.24
C VAL A 51 -14.32 2.97 22.15
N ASP A 52 -15.53 2.44 22.12
CA ASP A 52 -15.86 1.14 22.68
C ASP A 52 -15.71 0.06 21.60
N ALA A 53 -14.69 -0.77 21.76
CA ALA A 53 -14.36 -1.89 20.88
C ALA A 53 -14.58 -3.25 21.56
N THR A 54 -15.60 -3.35 22.43
CA THR A 54 -15.90 -4.59 23.16
C THR A 54 -16.84 -5.55 22.42
N ASP A 55 -17.60 -5.08 21.43
CA ASP A 55 -18.56 -5.91 20.68
C ASP A 55 -17.89 -6.70 19.54
N THR A 56 -16.98 -7.60 19.92
CA THR A 56 -16.24 -8.45 18.98
C THR A 56 -17.10 -9.54 18.36
N ALA A 57 -18.26 -9.85 18.94
CA ALA A 57 -19.18 -10.84 18.40
C ALA A 57 -19.92 -10.35 17.16
N HIS A 58 -20.20 -9.05 17.09
CA HIS A 58 -20.90 -8.43 15.95
C HIS A 58 -20.01 -7.53 15.09
N HIS A 59 -18.73 -7.38 15.45
CA HIS A 59 -17.75 -6.57 14.74
C HIS A 59 -18.11 -5.07 14.73
N ILE A 60 -18.60 -4.56 15.87
CA ILE A 60 -19.07 -3.18 16.00
C ILE A 60 -18.18 -2.40 16.96
N MET A 61 -17.70 -1.24 16.52
CA MET A 61 -17.12 -0.24 17.41
C MET A 61 -18.11 0.89 17.59
N SER A 62 -18.35 1.30 18.84
CA SER A 62 -19.22 2.42 19.17
C SER A 62 -18.41 3.62 19.62
N ILE A 63 -18.64 4.77 19.00
CA ILE A 63 -17.87 5.98 19.22
C ILE A 63 -18.73 7.00 19.94
N HIS A 64 -18.15 7.63 20.96
CA HIS A 64 -18.64 8.86 21.55
C HIS A 64 -17.58 9.95 21.36
N GLU A 65 -17.93 11.03 20.67
CA GLU A 65 -17.03 12.14 20.39
C GLU A 65 -17.66 13.47 20.83
N THR A 66 -16.91 14.32 21.53
CA THR A 66 -17.34 15.68 21.85
C THR A 66 -16.49 16.69 21.10
N VAL A 67 -17.14 17.61 20.39
CA VAL A 67 -16.51 18.65 19.58
C VAL A 67 -16.93 20.04 20.10
N PRO A 68 -15.99 20.88 20.58
CA PRO A 68 -16.28 22.27 20.89
C PRO A 68 -16.76 23.04 19.65
N VAL A 69 -17.75 23.92 19.79
CA VAL A 69 -18.21 24.75 18.66
C VAL A 69 -17.56 26.13 18.74
N PRO A 70 -16.73 26.52 17.76
CA PRO A 70 -16.12 27.85 17.74
C PRO A 70 -17.17 28.97 17.68
N GLN A 71 -16.87 30.11 18.30
CA GLN A 71 -17.75 31.29 18.23
C GLN A 71 -18.04 31.73 16.79
N GLU A 72 -17.05 31.63 15.90
CA GLU A 72 -17.20 31.92 14.48
C GLU A 72 -18.24 31.00 13.81
N ALA A 73 -18.25 29.70 14.14
CA ALA A 73 -19.23 28.75 13.61
C ALA A 73 -20.63 29.05 14.14
N MET A 74 -20.76 29.35 15.44
CA MET A 74 -22.04 29.78 16.04
C MET A 74 -22.60 31.06 15.40
N GLN A 75 -21.74 32.01 15.02
CA GLN A 75 -22.14 33.25 14.33
C GLN A 75 -22.56 33.00 12.88
N LYS A 76 -21.86 32.10 12.17
CA LYS A 76 -22.22 31.68 10.80
C LYS A 76 -23.47 30.80 10.77
N GLY A 77 -23.82 30.17 11.88
CA GLY A 77 -24.99 29.29 12.01
C GLY A 77 -24.71 27.84 11.58
N GLU A 78 -23.47 27.49 11.28
CA GLU A 78 -23.09 26.18 10.73
C GLU A 78 -21.68 25.78 11.16
N MET A 79 -21.51 24.49 11.44
CA MET A 79 -20.24 23.81 11.59
C MET A 79 -20.23 22.61 10.65
N ILE A 80 -19.11 22.41 9.95
CA ILE A 80 -18.93 21.25 9.06
C ILE A 80 -17.91 20.33 9.71
N LEU A 81 -18.29 19.06 9.87
CA LEU A 81 -17.39 17.98 10.28
C LEU A 81 -17.04 17.10 9.08
N LEU A 82 -15.82 16.59 9.07
CA LEU A 82 -15.26 15.75 8.01
C LEU A 82 -14.96 14.36 8.56
N TYR A 83 -15.31 13.35 7.78
CA TYR A 83 -14.78 12.00 7.90
C TYR A 83 -13.48 11.92 7.08
N PRO A 84 -12.36 11.45 7.66
CA PRO A 84 -11.10 11.26 6.93
C PRO A 84 -11.29 10.38 5.68
N MET A 85 -10.79 10.84 4.53
CA MET A 85 -10.85 10.06 3.28
C MET A 85 -9.47 9.62 2.81
N TRP A 86 -8.42 10.38 3.13
CA TRP A 86 -7.04 10.08 2.80
C TRP A 86 -6.27 9.77 4.08
N ILE A 87 -5.47 8.70 4.07
CA ILE A 87 -4.53 8.38 5.13
C ILE A 87 -3.13 8.34 4.50
N PRO A 88 -2.12 8.99 5.09
CA PRO A 88 -0.74 8.86 4.61
C PRO A 88 -0.28 7.40 4.64
N GLY A 89 0.00 6.82 3.47
CA GLY A 89 0.35 5.41 3.26
C GLY A 89 -0.67 4.61 2.44
N ASP A 90 -1.94 5.04 2.45
CA ASP A 90 -2.97 4.41 1.61
C ASP A 90 -2.99 4.96 0.18
N HIS A 91 -2.45 6.17 0.00
CA HIS A 91 -2.26 6.87 -1.29
C HIS A 91 -3.53 7.07 -2.12
N SER A 92 -4.71 6.91 -1.52
CA SER A 92 -6.00 6.99 -2.21
C SER A 92 -7.11 7.51 -1.29
N PRO A 93 -8.21 8.05 -1.85
CA PRO A 93 -9.35 8.55 -1.06
C PRO A 93 -10.32 7.40 -0.69
N THR A 94 -9.81 6.31 -0.11
CA THR A 94 -10.61 5.10 0.14
C THR A 94 -11.56 5.22 1.30
N GLY A 95 -11.33 6.15 2.24
CA GLY A 95 -11.96 6.21 3.57
C GLY A 95 -13.30 5.48 3.68
N VAL A 96 -13.37 4.49 4.59
CA VAL A 96 -14.43 3.46 4.69
C VAL A 96 -15.79 3.99 5.17
N ILE A 97 -16.25 5.07 4.57
CA ILE A 97 -17.47 5.78 4.94
C ILE A 97 -18.74 4.93 4.72
N GLU A 98 -18.65 3.88 3.91
CA GLU A 98 -19.69 2.86 3.78
C GLU A 98 -19.87 2.01 5.05
N GLN A 99 -18.85 1.94 5.92
CA GLN A 99 -18.89 1.26 7.22
C GLN A 99 -19.33 2.20 8.36
N PHE A 100 -19.42 3.50 8.10
CA PHE A 100 -19.87 4.51 9.06
C PHE A 100 -21.39 4.52 9.21
N ALA A 101 -21.88 4.36 10.45
CA ALA A 101 -23.31 4.25 10.74
C ALA A 101 -23.73 5.03 11.99
N SER A 102 -25.05 5.15 12.18
CA SER A 102 -25.68 5.58 13.43
C SER A 102 -25.38 7.01 13.91
N LEU A 103 -24.88 7.91 13.05
CA LEU A 103 -24.56 9.30 13.43
C LEU A 103 -25.76 10.03 14.06
N LYS A 104 -25.65 10.29 15.35
CA LYS A 104 -26.53 11.12 16.15
C LYS A 104 -25.74 12.29 16.71
N VAL A 105 -26.22 13.50 16.45
CA VAL A 105 -25.62 14.74 16.95
C VAL A 105 -26.53 15.32 18.03
N GLN A 106 -25.96 15.67 19.18
CA GLN A 106 -26.66 16.33 20.27
C GLN A 106 -25.89 17.55 20.76
N SER A 107 -26.59 18.44 21.45
CA SER A 107 -25.99 19.56 22.20
C SER A 107 -26.87 19.88 23.39
N GLY A 108 -26.30 19.88 24.60
CA GLY A 108 -27.06 20.11 25.83
C GLY A 108 -28.24 19.14 25.97
N GLY A 109 -28.05 17.88 25.56
CA GLY A 109 -29.05 16.81 25.59
C GLY A 109 -30.10 16.86 24.47
N LYS A 110 -30.15 17.91 23.65
CA LYS A 110 -31.10 18.03 22.53
C LYS A 110 -30.49 17.52 21.24
N THR A 111 -31.27 16.81 20.43
CA THR A 111 -30.85 16.39 19.09
C THR A 111 -30.66 17.60 18.19
N VAL A 112 -29.54 17.63 17.46
CA VAL A 112 -29.24 18.57 16.39
C VAL A 112 -29.32 17.80 15.07
N SER A 113 -30.07 18.32 14.10
CA SER A 113 -30.13 17.72 12.76
C SER A 113 -28.78 17.86 12.06
N TRP A 114 -28.44 16.97 11.14
CA TRP A 114 -27.28 17.13 10.26
C TRP A 114 -27.66 16.81 8.83
N LYS A 115 -26.85 17.28 7.88
CA LYS A 115 -27.02 16.98 6.45
C LYS A 115 -25.68 16.60 5.83
N ARG A 116 -25.65 15.51 5.06
CA ARG A 116 -24.47 15.15 4.25
C ARG A 116 -24.34 16.09 3.06
N ASP A 117 -23.12 16.52 2.77
CA ASP A 117 -22.81 17.20 1.51
C ASP A 117 -22.98 16.20 0.34
N ASN A 118 -23.61 16.63 -0.75
CA ASN A 118 -23.95 15.77 -1.88
C ASN A 118 -22.86 15.69 -2.96
N VAL A 119 -21.74 16.39 -2.77
CA VAL A 119 -20.55 16.36 -3.61
C VAL A 119 -19.37 15.83 -2.80
N ASN A 120 -19.05 16.44 -1.67
CA ASN A 120 -18.07 15.93 -0.73
C ASN A 120 -18.76 15.05 0.31
N VAL A 121 -19.10 13.82 -0.05
CA VAL A 121 -19.92 12.93 0.79
C VAL A 121 -19.37 12.66 2.19
N ALA A 122 -18.09 12.94 2.43
CA ALA A 122 -17.44 12.87 3.73
C ALA A 122 -17.70 14.07 4.66
N ALA A 123 -18.36 15.12 4.16
CA ALA A 123 -18.70 16.31 4.92
C ALA A 123 -20.14 16.26 5.48
N PHE A 124 -20.27 16.63 6.75
CA PHE A 124 -21.53 16.72 7.48
C PHE A 124 -21.77 18.15 7.94
N HIS A 125 -22.80 18.77 7.39
CA HIS A 125 -23.28 20.11 7.73
C HIS A 125 -24.17 20.05 8.97
N ILE A 126 -23.77 20.75 10.02
CA ILE A 126 -24.45 20.78 11.32
C ILE A 126 -24.84 22.23 11.63
N PRO A 127 -26.15 22.55 11.74
CA PRO A 127 -26.59 23.86 12.17
C PRO A 127 -26.23 24.07 13.64
N VAL A 128 -25.58 25.18 13.94
CA VAL A 128 -25.14 25.56 15.29
C VAL A 128 -25.56 26.98 15.62
N SER A 129 -25.62 27.33 16.90
CA SER A 129 -25.98 28.67 17.35
C SER A 129 -25.37 28.94 18.72
N ALA A 130 -25.62 30.11 19.32
CA ALA A 130 -25.15 30.43 20.67
C ALA A 130 -25.61 29.44 21.77
N THR A 131 -26.66 28.65 21.52
CA THR A 131 -27.13 27.58 22.44
C THR A 131 -26.49 26.22 22.15
N THR A 132 -25.52 26.16 21.24
CA THR A 132 -24.82 24.96 20.79
C THR A 132 -23.31 25.10 21.02
N PRO A 133 -22.84 25.22 22.28
CA PRO A 133 -21.42 25.45 22.56
C PRO A 133 -20.55 24.20 22.36
N THR A 134 -21.16 23.01 22.35
CA THR A 134 -20.51 21.72 22.14
C THR A 134 -21.44 20.83 21.31
N LEU A 135 -20.85 19.93 20.52
CA LEU A 135 -21.56 18.85 19.85
C LEU A 135 -21.15 17.53 20.50
N ASP A 136 -22.13 16.75 20.94
CA ASP A 136 -21.97 15.38 21.43
C ASP A 136 -22.40 14.43 20.31
N LEU A 137 -21.45 13.67 19.78
CA LEU A 137 -21.61 12.79 18.63
C LEU A 137 -21.60 11.34 19.10
N HIS A 138 -22.57 10.56 18.60
CA HIS A 138 -22.57 9.12 18.72
C HIS A 138 -22.66 8.52 17.33
N PHE A 139 -21.76 7.61 17.00
CA PHE A 139 -21.77 6.88 15.73
C PHE A 139 -21.07 5.54 15.90
N GLN A 140 -21.09 4.72 14.86
CA GLN A 140 -20.51 3.38 14.88
C GLN A 140 -19.66 3.16 13.64
N LEU A 141 -18.60 2.38 13.80
CA LEU A 141 -17.91 1.71 12.71
C LEU A 141 -18.39 0.25 12.68
N LEU A 142 -18.87 -0.19 11.53
CA LEU A 142 -19.31 -1.55 11.29
C LEU A 142 -18.20 -2.27 10.52
N SER A 143 -17.28 -2.91 11.25
CA SER A 143 -16.21 -3.68 10.60
C SER A 143 -16.83 -4.80 9.76
N PRO A 144 -16.31 -5.05 8.55
CA PRO A 144 -16.67 -6.21 7.74
C PRO A 144 -16.71 -7.49 8.56
N VAL A 145 -17.74 -8.31 8.34
CA VAL A 145 -17.87 -9.65 8.94
C VAL A 145 -17.30 -10.73 8.03
N THR A 146 -17.15 -10.43 6.75
CA THR A 146 -16.51 -11.28 5.75
C THR A 146 -15.58 -10.46 4.85
N PRO A 147 -14.47 -11.04 4.34
CA PRO A 147 -13.48 -10.30 3.56
C PRO A 147 -13.98 -9.70 2.23
N ASP A 148 -15.09 -10.18 1.68
CA ASP A 148 -15.71 -9.65 0.46
C ASP A 148 -16.46 -8.33 0.69
N GLN A 149 -16.69 -7.95 1.96
CA GLN A 149 -17.29 -6.67 2.35
C GLN A 149 -16.25 -5.57 2.60
N GLY A 150 -14.96 -5.92 2.62
CA GLY A 150 -13.86 -5.02 2.96
C GLY A 150 -12.90 -5.65 3.95
N ARG A 151 -11.95 -4.85 4.43
CA ARG A 151 -10.96 -5.32 5.42
C ARG A 151 -11.62 -5.51 6.78
N VAL A 152 -11.56 -6.73 7.32
CA VAL A 152 -11.98 -7.03 8.69
C VAL A 152 -10.98 -6.42 9.68
N VAL A 153 -11.43 -5.53 10.56
CA VAL A 153 -10.58 -4.87 11.59
C VAL A 153 -10.94 -5.29 13.01
N MET A 154 -11.89 -6.21 13.17
CA MET A 154 -12.35 -6.70 14.45
C MET A 154 -12.69 -8.19 14.34
N THR A 155 -12.14 -9.00 15.24
CA THR A 155 -12.38 -10.45 15.35
C THR A 155 -12.64 -10.82 16.82
N PRO A 156 -13.07 -12.05 17.12
CA PRO A 156 -13.22 -12.52 18.49
C PRO A 156 -11.93 -12.50 19.34
N SER A 157 -10.75 -12.42 18.73
CA SER A 157 -9.45 -12.47 19.42
C SER A 157 -8.58 -11.23 19.25
N ILE A 158 -8.83 -10.42 18.21
CA ILE A 158 -8.01 -9.25 17.86
C ILE A 158 -8.92 -8.08 17.46
N VAL A 159 -8.60 -6.90 17.94
CA VAL A 159 -9.21 -5.62 17.58
C VAL A 159 -8.13 -4.71 17.04
N ASN A 160 -8.41 -4.11 15.89
CA ASN A 160 -7.61 -3.05 15.31
C ASN A 160 -8.41 -1.75 15.23
N VAL A 161 -8.04 -0.76 16.05
CA VAL A 161 -8.65 0.57 16.01
C VAL A 161 -7.81 1.50 15.15
N GLN A 162 -8.36 1.87 13.99
CA GLN A 162 -7.80 2.86 13.06
C GLN A 162 -8.54 4.18 13.26
N TRP A 163 -7.87 5.18 13.84
CA TRP A 163 -8.53 6.41 14.33
C TRP A 163 -9.17 7.27 13.25
N ASP A 164 -8.66 7.20 12.01
CA ASP A 164 -9.27 7.80 10.83
C ASP A 164 -10.69 7.26 10.56
N GLN A 165 -10.97 6.01 10.93
CA GLN A 165 -12.27 5.38 10.70
C GLN A 165 -13.28 5.64 11.82
N VAL A 166 -12.80 6.03 13.00
CA VAL A 166 -13.58 6.14 14.25
C VAL A 166 -13.56 7.55 14.83
N SER A 167 -13.34 8.58 14.00
CA SER A 167 -13.40 9.98 14.43
C SER A 167 -13.88 10.92 13.31
N LEU A 168 -14.46 12.05 13.70
CA LEU A 168 -14.72 13.18 12.82
C LEU A 168 -13.81 14.35 13.21
N TYR A 169 -13.65 15.34 12.32
CA TYR A 169 -12.89 16.54 12.65
C TYR A 169 -13.46 17.80 11.97
N PRO A 170 -13.27 19.00 12.56
CA PRO A 170 -13.80 20.24 12.01
C PRO A 170 -13.11 20.65 10.69
N ALA A 171 -13.91 20.99 9.68
CA ALA A 171 -13.43 21.60 8.44
C ALA A 171 -12.81 22.99 8.68
N GLY A 172 -11.91 23.41 7.79
CA GLY A 172 -11.30 24.76 7.83
C GLY A 172 -10.04 24.88 8.70
N TYR A 173 -9.52 23.78 9.25
CA TYR A 173 -8.32 23.75 10.08
C TYR A 173 -7.30 22.75 9.55
N PHE A 174 -6.03 23.04 9.77
CA PHE A 174 -4.96 22.07 9.62
C PHE A 174 -5.04 21.06 10.76
N THR A 175 -4.99 19.76 10.46
CA THR A 175 -5.22 18.69 11.45
C THR A 175 -4.09 18.58 12.49
N ARG A 176 -2.91 19.13 12.20
CA ARG A 176 -1.84 19.28 13.20
C ARG A 176 -2.20 20.25 14.33
N ASP A 177 -3.16 21.13 14.12
CA ASP A 177 -3.56 22.20 15.05
C ASP A 177 -4.89 21.92 15.76
N ILE A 178 -5.37 20.68 15.67
CA ILE A 178 -6.56 20.18 16.36
C ILE A 178 -6.10 19.28 17.51
N THR A 179 -6.36 19.68 18.76
CA THR A 179 -6.05 18.84 19.92
C THR A 179 -7.15 17.82 20.16
N VAL A 180 -6.78 16.58 20.50
CA VAL A 180 -7.71 15.48 20.82
C VAL A 180 -7.29 14.80 22.11
N LYS A 181 -8.26 14.34 22.91
CA LYS A 181 -8.09 13.49 24.07
C LYS A 181 -8.75 12.13 23.79
N PRO A 182 -7.98 11.10 23.38
CA PRO A 182 -8.53 9.83 22.95
C PRO A 182 -8.59 8.81 24.10
N SER A 183 -9.60 7.94 24.07
CA SER A 183 -9.68 6.75 24.92
C SER A 183 -10.26 5.55 24.18
N VAL A 184 -9.90 4.36 24.64
CA VAL A 184 -10.44 3.10 24.11
C VAL A 184 -10.89 2.20 25.26
N LEU A 185 -12.02 1.53 25.08
CA LEU A 185 -12.47 0.40 25.90
C LEU A 185 -12.33 -0.88 25.06
N VAL A 186 -11.56 -1.84 25.54
CA VAL A 186 -11.32 -3.16 24.91
C VAL A 186 -11.88 -4.29 25.78
N PRO A 187 -12.09 -5.50 25.26
CA PRO A 187 -12.60 -6.61 26.07
C PRO A 187 -11.72 -6.89 27.30
N HIS A 188 -12.37 -7.34 28.38
CA HIS A 188 -11.72 -7.54 29.67
C HIS A 188 -10.47 -8.43 29.57
N GLY A 189 -9.35 -7.95 30.11
CA GLY A 189 -8.09 -8.68 30.18
C GLY A 189 -7.28 -8.71 28.89
N TRP A 190 -7.73 -8.04 27.83
CA TRP A 190 -6.95 -7.86 26.61
C TRP A 190 -5.82 -6.85 26.83
N GLN A 191 -4.75 -6.97 26.05
CA GLN A 191 -3.60 -6.08 26.11
C GLN A 191 -3.49 -5.25 24.84
N ILE A 192 -2.91 -4.05 24.95
CA ILE A 192 -2.86 -3.02 23.91
C ILE A 192 -1.42 -2.75 23.46
N GLY A 193 -1.20 -2.67 22.15
CA GLY A 193 -0.04 -2.08 21.51
C GLY A 193 -0.45 -0.84 20.70
N SER A 194 0.28 0.27 20.84
CA SER A 194 0.06 1.52 20.09
C SER A 194 1.26 2.45 20.26
N ALA A 195 1.47 3.39 19.32
CA ALA A 195 2.38 4.52 19.52
C ALA A 195 1.82 5.57 20.49
N LEU A 196 0.50 5.61 20.73
CA LEU A 196 -0.09 6.48 21.75
C LEU A 196 0.37 6.06 23.15
N ARG A 197 0.55 7.05 24.03
CA ARG A 197 1.03 6.85 25.40
C ARG A 197 -0.06 7.20 26.40
N ALA A 198 -0.18 6.36 27.43
CA ALA A 198 -1.11 6.50 28.53
C ALA A 198 -0.37 6.32 29.87
N ALA A 199 -0.94 6.87 30.95
CA ALA A 199 -0.39 6.67 32.30
C ALA A 199 -0.50 5.21 32.78
N ALA A 200 -1.54 4.52 32.32
CA ALA A 200 -1.75 3.09 32.54
C ALA A 200 -2.52 2.51 31.35
N TYR A 201 -2.29 1.23 31.07
CA TYR A 201 -3.02 0.46 30.07
C TYR A 201 -3.88 -0.58 30.79
N GLY A 202 -5.13 -0.74 30.35
CA GLY A 202 -6.10 -1.69 30.88
C GLY A 202 -7.32 -1.77 29.97
N ASP A 203 -8.40 -2.37 30.46
CA ASP A 203 -9.66 -2.51 29.72
C ASP A 203 -10.12 -1.15 29.16
N GLU A 204 -10.17 -0.13 30.01
CA GLU A 204 -10.33 1.26 29.59
C GLU A 204 -8.97 1.96 29.68
N THR A 205 -8.51 2.51 28.55
CA THR A 205 -7.25 3.24 28.45
C THR A 205 -7.51 4.66 27.97
N HIS A 206 -7.14 5.65 28.80
CA HIS A 206 -7.13 7.06 28.42
C HIS A 206 -5.71 7.47 28.03
N PHE A 207 -5.53 7.86 26.78
CA PHE A 207 -4.24 8.30 26.28
C PHE A 207 -4.02 9.79 26.57
N ASN A 208 -2.76 10.21 26.49
CA ASN A 208 -2.39 11.60 26.58
C ASN A 208 -3.04 12.42 25.45
N ALA A 209 -3.34 13.68 25.75
CA ALA A 209 -3.82 14.61 24.72
C ALA A 209 -2.76 14.75 23.61
N THR A 210 -3.21 14.77 22.36
CA THR A 210 -2.33 14.78 21.17
C THR A 210 -2.96 15.57 20.02
N THR A 211 -2.25 15.74 18.92
CA THR A 211 -2.82 16.36 17.70
C THR A 211 -3.66 15.36 16.92
N TYR A 212 -4.65 15.81 16.15
CA TYR A 212 -5.46 14.93 15.31
C TYR A 212 -4.59 14.21 14.25
N ASN A 213 -3.52 14.85 13.77
CA ASN A 213 -2.51 14.18 12.94
C ASN A 213 -1.85 13.00 13.64
N THR A 214 -1.38 13.20 14.87
CA THR A 214 -0.74 12.13 15.65
C THR A 214 -1.74 11.02 16.00
N LEU A 215 -2.99 11.37 16.26
CA LEU A 215 -4.07 10.42 16.52
C LEU A 215 -4.27 9.45 15.35
N VAL A 216 -4.56 9.99 14.15
CA VAL A 216 -4.76 9.20 12.93
C VAL A 216 -3.53 8.36 12.60
N ASP A 217 -2.34 8.86 12.91
CA ASP A 217 -1.08 8.17 12.66
C ASP A 217 -0.61 7.27 13.81
N SER A 218 -1.49 6.87 14.74
CA SER A 218 -1.16 6.00 15.88
C SER A 218 -2.26 4.96 16.16
N PRO A 219 -2.43 3.94 15.30
CA PRO A 219 -3.46 2.91 15.48
C PRO A 219 -3.23 2.09 16.76
N ILE A 220 -4.21 1.26 17.08
CA ILE A 220 -4.17 0.34 18.23
C ILE A 220 -4.42 -1.07 17.76
N TYR A 221 -3.53 -1.99 18.13
CA TYR A 221 -3.84 -3.41 18.21
C TYR A 221 -4.13 -3.80 19.65
N ALA A 222 -5.29 -4.40 19.87
CA ALA A 222 -5.64 -5.05 21.13
C ALA A 222 -5.91 -6.53 20.87
N GLY A 223 -5.43 -7.41 21.74
CA GLY A 223 -5.61 -8.84 21.54
C GLY A 223 -5.74 -9.62 22.83
N ARG A 224 -6.48 -10.72 22.75
CA ARG A 224 -6.59 -11.73 23.81
C ARG A 224 -5.25 -12.40 24.07
N TYR A 225 -4.51 -12.69 23.02
CA TYR A 225 -3.16 -13.25 23.06
C TYR A 225 -2.20 -12.17 22.60
N PHE A 226 -1.33 -11.73 23.52
CA PHE A 226 -0.45 -10.60 23.29
C PHE A 226 0.94 -10.87 23.83
N ARG A 227 1.95 -10.36 23.12
CA ARG A 227 3.34 -10.35 23.57
C ARG A 227 4.03 -9.06 23.15
N LYS A 228 4.62 -8.36 24.12
CA LYS A 228 5.52 -7.22 23.87
C LYS A 228 6.98 -7.65 24.03
N ILE A 229 7.81 -7.32 23.05
CA ILE A 229 9.24 -7.65 23.02
C ILE A 229 10.03 -6.36 22.81
N ASP A 230 10.98 -6.10 23.70
CA ASP A 230 11.96 -5.02 23.53
C ASP A 230 13.05 -5.42 22.52
N LEU A 231 13.27 -4.56 21.51
CA LEU A 231 14.21 -4.80 20.42
C LEU A 231 15.53 -4.03 20.57
N THR A 232 15.60 -3.01 21.42
CA THR A 232 16.76 -2.09 21.50
C THR A 232 17.47 -2.10 22.86
N GLY A 233 16.77 -2.46 23.94
CA GLY A 233 17.31 -2.29 25.29
C GLY A 233 17.27 -0.83 25.76
N PRO A 234 17.74 -0.55 26.99
CA PRO A 234 17.54 0.73 27.66
C PRO A 234 18.45 1.88 27.16
N ASP A 235 19.56 1.58 26.49
CA ASP A 235 20.58 2.58 26.10
C ASP A 235 20.32 3.21 24.70
N HIS A 236 19.19 2.89 24.08
CA HIS A 236 18.83 3.33 22.73
C HIS A 236 17.38 3.85 22.72
N VAL A 237 17.01 4.54 21.64
CA VAL A 237 15.62 4.94 21.39
C VAL A 237 14.73 3.69 21.44
N PRO A 238 13.71 3.63 22.31
CA PRO A 238 12.94 2.41 22.52
C PRO A 238 12.23 1.94 21.25
N VAL A 239 12.46 0.69 20.86
CA VAL A 239 11.69 0.04 19.80
C VAL A 239 11.13 -1.28 20.33
N ALA A 240 9.82 -1.46 20.18
CA ALA A 240 9.11 -2.64 20.65
C ALA A 240 8.38 -3.35 19.50
N LEU A 241 8.37 -4.68 19.58
CA LEU A 241 7.50 -5.53 18.80
C LEU A 241 6.31 -5.94 19.67
N ASN A 242 5.13 -5.43 19.33
CA ASN A 242 3.85 -5.76 19.94
C ASN A 242 3.13 -6.76 19.01
N VAL A 243 3.01 -8.01 19.46
CA VAL A 243 2.40 -9.09 18.68
C VAL A 243 1.04 -9.46 19.28
N VAL A 244 0.00 -9.49 18.45
CA VAL A 244 -1.31 -10.08 18.76
C VAL A 244 -1.54 -11.30 17.86
N ALA A 245 -2.31 -12.28 18.33
CA ALA A 245 -2.56 -13.49 17.56
C ALA A 245 -3.94 -14.08 17.80
N ASP A 246 -4.42 -14.90 16.86
CA ASP A 246 -5.69 -15.65 17.00
C ASP A 246 -5.57 -16.77 18.05
N ASP A 247 -4.36 -17.32 18.24
CA ASP A 247 -4.03 -18.41 19.16
C ASP A 247 -2.67 -18.15 19.84
N PRO A 248 -2.49 -18.51 21.13
CA PRO A 248 -1.27 -18.23 21.87
C PRO A 248 -0.03 -18.95 21.32
N ASP A 249 -0.16 -20.09 20.65
CA ASP A 249 0.98 -20.83 20.12
C ASP A 249 1.70 -20.06 19.01
N SER A 250 0.98 -19.21 18.28
CA SER A 250 1.55 -18.34 17.24
C SER A 250 2.56 -17.32 17.81
N LEU A 251 2.49 -17.00 19.12
CA LEU A 251 3.40 -16.08 19.80
C LEU A 251 4.75 -16.69 20.17
N ASN A 252 4.93 -18.00 19.92
CA ASN A 252 6.12 -18.76 20.32
C ASN A 252 7.33 -18.48 19.41
N ALA A 253 7.93 -17.31 19.61
CA ALA A 253 9.20 -16.94 18.98
C ALA A 253 10.42 -17.49 19.73
N THR A 254 11.38 -18.07 19.01
CA THR A 254 12.68 -18.49 19.54
C THR A 254 13.60 -17.29 19.77
N PRO A 255 14.63 -17.40 20.64
CA PRO A 255 15.59 -16.32 20.86
C PRO A 255 16.30 -15.85 19.58
N ALA A 256 16.62 -16.76 18.66
CA ALA A 256 17.28 -16.42 17.40
C ALA A 256 16.37 -15.60 16.48
N GLN A 257 15.08 -15.93 16.41
CA GLN A 257 14.10 -15.16 15.65
C GLN A 257 13.92 -13.76 16.23
N ILE A 258 13.84 -13.63 17.55
CA ILE A 258 13.80 -12.31 18.21
C ILE A 258 15.07 -11.51 17.91
N GLU A 259 16.24 -12.15 17.91
CA GLU A 259 17.49 -11.47 17.59
C GLU A 259 17.54 -10.93 16.15
N ALA A 260 16.94 -11.64 15.18
CA ALA A 260 16.78 -11.11 13.82
C ALA A 260 15.97 -9.80 13.79
N HIS A 261 14.92 -9.69 14.61
CA HIS A 261 14.15 -8.44 14.72
C HIS A 261 14.95 -7.32 15.40
N ARG A 262 15.79 -7.65 16.40
CA ARG A 262 16.74 -6.66 16.97
C ARG A 262 17.75 -6.19 15.94
N ASN A 263 18.27 -7.11 15.14
CA ASN A 263 19.19 -6.77 14.07
C ASN A 263 18.55 -5.86 13.02
N LEU A 264 17.26 -6.03 12.70
CA LEU A 264 16.55 -5.11 11.81
C LEU A 264 16.67 -3.66 12.31
N VAL A 265 16.40 -3.43 13.60
CA VAL A 265 16.50 -2.10 14.19
C VAL A 265 17.93 -1.55 14.12
N ARG A 266 18.93 -2.36 14.45
CA ARG A 266 20.36 -1.96 14.38
C ARG A 266 20.80 -1.65 12.95
N GLN A 267 20.41 -2.47 11.99
CA GLN A 267 20.78 -2.30 10.58
C GLN A 267 20.11 -1.06 9.97
N ALA A 268 18.84 -0.81 10.27
CA ALA A 268 18.12 0.37 9.78
C ALA A 268 18.71 1.68 10.38
N THR A 269 18.92 1.73 11.70
CA THR A 269 19.53 2.91 12.34
C THR A 269 20.97 3.15 11.86
N THR A 270 21.74 2.09 11.60
CA THR A 270 23.08 2.19 10.98
C THR A 270 23.03 2.68 9.54
N LEU A 271 22.05 2.22 8.77
CA LEU A 271 21.83 2.60 7.37
C LEU A 271 21.48 4.08 7.27
N PHE A 272 20.46 4.55 7.99
CA PHE A 272 19.97 5.92 7.89
C PHE A 272 20.77 6.92 8.73
N GLY A 273 21.51 6.46 9.74
CA GLY A 273 22.32 7.32 10.61
C GLY A 273 21.51 8.28 11.48
N SER A 274 20.20 8.05 11.62
CA SER A 274 19.28 8.88 12.39
C SER A 274 18.05 8.07 12.84
N HIS A 275 17.17 8.69 13.61
CA HIS A 275 15.80 8.26 13.90
C HIS A 275 14.87 9.47 13.86
N HIS A 276 13.61 9.27 13.50
CA HIS A 276 12.56 10.30 13.46
C HIS A 276 11.36 9.88 14.29
N TYR A 277 11.66 9.36 15.48
CA TYR A 277 10.69 8.94 16.48
C TYR A 277 11.32 8.99 17.88
N ASP A 278 10.52 9.20 18.93
CA ASP A 278 10.94 9.10 20.34
C ASP A 278 10.89 7.64 20.83
N HIS A 279 10.02 6.85 20.20
CA HIS A 279 9.89 5.41 20.35
C HIS A 279 9.27 4.84 19.08
N TYR A 280 9.43 3.55 18.83
CA TYR A 280 8.73 2.90 17.72
C TYR A 280 8.02 1.62 18.16
N ASP A 281 6.76 1.47 17.78
CA ASP A 281 5.95 0.29 18.08
C ASP A 281 5.58 -0.45 16.79
N PHE A 282 6.24 -1.58 16.52
CA PHE A 282 5.72 -2.53 15.54
C PHE A 282 4.44 -3.16 16.11
N LEU A 283 3.32 -3.03 15.39
CA LEU A 283 2.06 -3.71 15.68
C LEU A 283 1.91 -4.85 14.67
N LEU A 284 2.04 -6.09 15.13
CA LEU A 284 2.00 -7.28 14.27
C LEU A 284 0.86 -8.21 14.69
N ALA A 285 -0.08 -8.45 13.78
CA ALA A 285 -1.14 -9.44 13.95
C ALA A 285 -0.74 -10.73 13.25
N LEU A 286 -0.82 -11.85 13.98
CA LEU A 286 -0.60 -13.21 13.45
C LEU A 286 -1.94 -13.91 13.36
N THR A 287 -2.55 -13.91 12.18
CA THR A 287 -3.99 -14.12 12.05
C THR A 287 -4.42 -14.66 10.68
N GLU A 288 -5.51 -15.42 10.66
CA GLU A 288 -6.26 -15.77 9.44
C GLU A 288 -7.64 -15.09 9.38
N GLU A 289 -8.07 -14.45 10.46
CA GLU A 289 -9.40 -13.85 10.61
C GLU A 289 -9.40 -12.33 10.35
N LEU A 290 -8.37 -11.61 10.82
CA LEU A 290 -8.23 -10.16 10.58
C LEU A 290 -7.76 -9.93 9.14
N GLY A 291 -8.20 -8.84 8.53
CA GLY A 291 -7.76 -8.47 7.18
C GLY A 291 -6.28 -8.09 7.14
N MET A 292 -5.58 -8.62 6.12
CA MET A 292 -4.16 -8.35 5.90
C MET A 292 -3.87 -6.85 5.72
N ILE A 293 -2.70 -6.41 6.19
CA ILE A 293 -2.22 -5.03 6.04
C ILE A 293 -0.69 -4.95 6.17
N GLY A 294 -0.12 -3.98 5.48
CA GLY A 294 1.15 -3.33 5.77
C GLY A 294 0.90 -1.85 5.63
N LEU A 295 0.97 -1.11 6.75
CA LEU A 295 0.76 0.33 6.73
C LEU A 295 1.71 0.99 7.72
N GLU A 296 2.46 1.95 7.20
CA GLU A 296 3.41 2.71 7.96
C GLU A 296 2.72 3.74 8.84
N HIS A 297 3.32 4.02 9.99
CA HIS A 297 3.00 5.16 10.85
C HIS A 297 4.32 5.84 11.26
N HIS A 298 4.29 7.10 11.69
CA HIS A 298 5.53 7.84 11.96
C HIS A 298 6.33 7.20 13.11
N GLN A 299 5.63 6.71 14.12
CA GLN A 299 6.19 6.08 15.34
C GLN A 299 5.68 4.65 15.57
N SER A 300 5.05 4.04 14.57
CA SER A 300 4.59 2.66 14.61
C SER A 300 4.46 2.09 13.21
N SER A 301 4.11 0.81 13.09
CA SER A 301 3.57 0.27 11.85
C SER A 301 2.48 -0.72 12.18
N GLU A 302 1.46 -0.78 11.33
CA GLU A 302 0.36 -1.72 11.40
C GLU A 302 0.62 -2.86 10.40
N ASN A 303 0.73 -4.09 10.89
CA ASN A 303 1.16 -5.23 10.10
C ASN A 303 0.27 -6.44 10.37
N ALA A 304 0.06 -7.28 9.36
CA ALA A 304 -0.50 -8.60 9.51
C ALA A 304 0.34 -9.63 8.76
N ALA A 305 0.52 -10.81 9.36
CA ALA A 305 1.21 -11.95 8.77
C ALA A 305 0.48 -13.24 9.13
N ALA A 306 0.80 -14.33 8.41
CA ALA A 306 0.23 -15.63 8.70
C ALA A 306 0.53 -16.10 10.16
N PRO A 307 -0.34 -16.89 10.80
CA PRO A 307 -0.10 -17.44 12.15
C PRO A 307 1.24 -18.17 12.28
N GLY A 308 1.71 -18.77 11.19
CA GLY A 308 3.00 -19.46 11.07
C GLY A 308 4.24 -18.56 11.06
N TYR A 309 4.15 -17.25 11.28
CA TYR A 309 5.28 -16.31 11.18
C TYR A 309 6.49 -16.74 12.03
N PHE A 310 6.27 -17.14 13.28
CA PHE A 310 7.32 -17.64 14.18
C PHE A 310 7.44 -19.17 14.18
N THR A 311 6.32 -19.89 14.10
CA THR A 311 6.26 -21.34 14.30
C THR A 311 6.61 -22.14 13.04
N GLU A 312 6.47 -21.55 11.86
CA GLU A 312 6.80 -22.15 10.55
C GLU A 312 7.89 -21.36 9.82
N TRP A 313 9.00 -21.10 10.52
CA TRP A 313 10.02 -20.13 10.09
C TRP A 313 10.50 -20.34 8.64
N ASP A 314 10.75 -21.58 8.23
CA ASP A 314 11.27 -21.87 6.89
C ASP A 314 10.21 -21.83 5.78
N LYS A 315 8.92 -21.69 6.11
CA LYS A 315 7.80 -21.68 5.15
C LYS A 315 7.20 -20.30 4.93
N THR A 316 7.19 -19.44 5.95
CA THR A 316 6.53 -18.12 5.92
C THR A 316 7.50 -16.97 5.65
N PHE A 317 8.76 -17.27 5.33
CA PHE A 317 9.78 -16.25 5.06
C PHE A 317 9.48 -15.28 3.91
N PRO A 318 8.69 -15.60 2.86
CA PRO A 318 8.40 -14.62 1.81
C PRO A 318 7.59 -13.40 2.24
N GLU A 319 7.03 -13.38 3.46
CA GLU A 319 6.30 -12.25 4.03
C GLU A 319 7.17 -11.41 5.00
N ARG A 320 8.43 -11.79 5.24
CA ARG A 320 9.26 -11.21 6.31
C ARG A 320 10.00 -9.93 5.93
N ASP A 321 9.91 -9.47 4.70
CA ASP A 321 10.37 -8.13 4.34
C ASP A 321 9.41 -7.05 4.83
N LEU A 322 8.15 -7.39 5.14
CA LEU A 322 7.11 -6.45 5.57
C LEU A 322 7.56 -5.53 6.71
N LEU A 323 8.02 -6.09 7.84
CA LEU A 323 8.44 -5.25 8.97
C LEU A 323 9.63 -4.34 8.62
N ALA A 324 10.52 -4.78 7.73
CA ALA A 324 11.64 -3.97 7.28
C ALA A 324 11.20 -2.85 6.33
N HIS A 325 10.21 -3.12 5.47
CA HIS A 325 9.55 -2.14 4.62
C HIS A 325 8.86 -1.07 5.47
N GLU A 326 7.96 -1.48 6.36
CA GLU A 326 7.21 -0.52 7.19
C GLU A 326 8.10 0.28 8.13
N TYR A 327 9.20 -0.30 8.64
CA TYR A 327 10.13 0.45 9.46
C TYR A 327 10.89 1.51 8.68
N THR A 328 11.28 1.20 7.45
CA THR A 328 11.96 2.14 6.55
C THR A 328 11.10 3.38 6.33
N HIS A 329 9.77 3.24 6.31
CA HIS A 329 8.88 4.35 6.09
C HIS A 329 8.93 5.45 7.15
N SER A 330 9.41 5.16 8.37
CA SER A 330 9.64 6.22 9.37
C SER A 330 10.59 7.29 8.81
N TRP A 331 11.60 6.88 8.03
CA TRP A 331 12.49 7.78 7.30
C TRP A 331 11.93 8.23 5.96
N ASN A 332 11.48 7.28 5.12
CA ASN A 332 11.03 7.53 3.76
C ASN A 332 9.50 7.43 3.64
N GLY A 333 8.82 8.56 3.60
CA GLY A 333 7.38 8.66 3.48
C GLY A 333 6.75 9.37 4.68
N LYS A 334 7.09 8.95 5.90
CA LYS A 334 6.59 9.60 7.12
C LYS A 334 7.37 10.84 7.48
N TYR A 335 8.70 10.77 7.61
CA TYR A 335 9.56 11.95 7.83
C TYR A 335 9.87 12.67 6.52
N ARG A 336 10.68 12.08 5.62
CA ARG A 336 10.93 12.64 4.28
C ARG A 336 9.77 12.27 3.38
N ARG A 337 8.97 13.23 2.95
CA ARG A 337 7.76 12.98 2.15
C ARG A 337 7.80 13.73 0.82
N PRO A 338 7.35 13.17 -0.31
CA PRO A 338 7.12 13.95 -1.51
C PRO A 338 6.24 15.17 -1.21
N ALA A 339 6.61 16.33 -1.74
CA ALA A 339 5.93 17.58 -1.44
C ALA A 339 4.46 17.61 -1.86
N ASP A 340 4.11 16.84 -2.88
CA ASP A 340 2.74 16.72 -3.41
C ASP A 340 1.91 15.62 -2.71
N MET A 341 2.55 14.79 -1.88
CA MET A 341 1.91 13.84 -0.95
C MET A 341 1.63 14.45 0.44
N TRP A 342 2.25 15.58 0.77
CA TRP A 342 1.93 16.29 2.01
C TRP A 342 0.62 17.07 1.85
N ALA A 343 -0.32 16.83 2.77
CA ALA A 343 -1.61 17.50 2.81
C ALA A 343 -1.88 18.11 4.19
N PRO A 344 -2.59 19.25 4.26
CA PRO A 344 -2.91 19.93 5.53
C PRO A 344 -3.97 19.21 6.38
N ASN A 345 -4.79 18.36 5.77
CA ASN A 345 -5.76 17.50 6.43
C ASN A 345 -6.06 16.26 5.58
N PHE A 346 -6.95 15.39 6.06
CA PHE A 346 -7.27 14.09 5.45
C PHE A 346 -8.38 14.13 4.39
N ASN A 347 -8.82 15.32 3.98
CA ASN A 347 -9.80 15.50 2.90
C ASN A 347 -9.27 16.40 1.78
N VAL A 348 -8.01 16.85 1.86
CA VAL A 348 -7.29 17.45 0.74
C VAL A 348 -6.60 16.34 -0.06
N PRO A 349 -6.84 16.24 -1.38
CA PRO A 349 -6.24 15.22 -2.21
C PRO A 349 -4.70 15.23 -2.18
N GLN A 350 -4.12 14.04 -2.05
CA GLN A 350 -2.68 13.82 -2.23
C GLN A 350 -2.38 13.51 -3.71
N ARG A 351 -1.14 13.78 -4.13
CA ARG A 351 -0.65 13.48 -5.48
C ARG A 351 0.64 12.68 -5.36
N GLY A 352 0.74 11.61 -6.12
CA GLY A 352 1.75 10.56 -5.94
C GLY A 352 2.97 10.64 -6.86
N SER A 353 3.35 11.80 -7.40
CA SER A 353 4.36 11.86 -8.48
C SER A 353 5.75 11.31 -8.10
N LEU A 354 6.05 11.14 -6.81
CA LEU A 354 7.30 10.51 -6.36
C LEU A 354 7.06 9.23 -5.54
N LEU A 355 5.96 8.51 -5.77
CA LEU A 355 5.70 7.23 -5.13
C LEU A 355 6.76 6.16 -5.47
N TRP A 356 7.46 6.26 -6.59
CA TRP A 356 8.61 5.38 -6.88
C TRP A 356 9.85 5.67 -5.97
N VAL A 357 9.93 6.85 -5.34
CA VAL A 357 10.87 7.14 -4.25
C VAL A 357 10.29 6.66 -2.93
N TYR A 358 9.07 7.12 -2.60
CA TYR A 358 8.37 6.78 -1.35
C TYR A 358 8.29 5.27 -1.16
N GLU A 359 7.70 4.56 -2.12
CA GLU A 359 7.41 3.13 -2.05
C GLU A 359 8.48 2.31 -2.75
N GLY A 360 8.91 2.72 -3.94
CA GLY A 360 9.90 1.96 -4.70
C GLY A 360 11.26 1.86 -4.00
N GLN A 361 11.72 2.94 -3.36
CA GLN A 361 12.97 2.89 -2.59
C GLN A 361 12.78 2.19 -1.24
N THR A 362 11.60 2.32 -0.64
CA THR A 362 11.29 1.60 0.61
C THR A 362 11.23 0.11 0.37
N GLN A 363 10.65 -0.35 -0.74
CA GLN A 363 10.66 -1.77 -1.12
C GLN A 363 12.07 -2.29 -1.38
N TYR A 364 12.97 -1.47 -1.95
CA TYR A 364 14.39 -1.80 -2.06
C TYR A 364 15.02 -2.00 -0.68
N TRP A 365 14.84 -1.05 0.23
CA TRP A 365 15.41 -1.12 1.57
C TRP A 365 14.78 -2.21 2.44
N GLY A 366 13.48 -2.48 2.32
CA GLY A 366 12.79 -3.56 3.01
C GLY A 366 13.43 -4.91 2.71
N ASN A 367 13.63 -5.22 1.42
CA ASN A 367 14.32 -6.44 0.99
C ASN A 367 15.78 -6.50 1.48
N VAL A 368 16.53 -5.39 1.37
CA VAL A 368 17.94 -5.33 1.80
C VAL A 368 18.06 -5.52 3.31
N LEU A 369 17.25 -4.81 4.10
CA LEU A 369 17.27 -4.85 5.56
C LEU A 369 16.74 -6.18 6.10
N ALA A 370 15.77 -6.82 5.45
CA ALA A 370 15.32 -8.17 5.80
C ALA A 370 16.47 -9.19 5.70
N ALA A 371 17.30 -9.09 4.66
CA ALA A 371 18.47 -9.94 4.52
C ALA A 371 19.60 -9.56 5.49
N ARG A 372 19.93 -8.26 5.62
CA ARG A 372 20.98 -7.77 6.54
C ARG A 372 20.67 -8.07 8.00
N SER A 373 19.39 -8.19 8.37
CA SER A 373 18.96 -8.51 9.74
C SER A 373 18.93 -10.01 10.03
N GLY A 374 18.87 -10.85 8.99
CA GLY A 374 18.67 -12.29 9.12
C GLY A 374 17.21 -12.71 9.27
N LEU A 375 16.24 -11.81 9.01
CA LEU A 375 14.83 -12.18 8.88
C LEU A 375 14.61 -13.14 7.71
N VAL A 376 15.37 -12.93 6.64
CA VAL A 376 15.57 -13.87 5.53
C VAL A 376 17.06 -14.12 5.33
N THR A 377 17.43 -15.28 4.78
CA THR A 377 18.82 -15.53 4.38
C THR A 377 19.16 -14.72 3.12
N LYS A 378 20.46 -14.52 2.85
CA LYS A 378 20.90 -13.86 1.61
C LYS A 378 20.38 -14.56 0.36
N ASP A 379 20.42 -15.89 0.35
CA ASP A 379 19.96 -16.70 -0.78
C ASP A 379 18.44 -16.56 -0.96
N GLN A 380 17.67 -16.58 0.12
CA GLN A 380 16.22 -16.30 0.07
C GLN A 380 15.94 -14.90 -0.52
N GLY A 381 16.71 -13.89 -0.13
CA GLY A 381 16.61 -12.53 -0.69
C GLY A 381 16.96 -12.48 -2.20
N PHE A 382 17.95 -13.26 -2.65
CA PHE A 382 18.30 -13.35 -4.07
C PHE A 382 17.22 -14.08 -4.88
N GLU A 383 16.66 -15.15 -4.33
CA GLU A 383 15.55 -15.87 -4.95
C GLU A 383 14.30 -15.01 -5.08
N ALA A 384 13.98 -14.20 -4.06
CA ALA A 384 12.90 -13.21 -4.10
C ALA A 384 13.16 -12.16 -5.19
N LEU A 385 14.37 -11.60 -5.25
CA LEU A 385 14.77 -10.64 -6.28
C LEU A 385 14.69 -11.24 -7.69
N ALA A 386 15.08 -12.50 -7.88
CA ALA A 386 14.94 -13.19 -9.17
C ALA A 386 13.48 -13.30 -9.60
N TYR A 387 12.60 -13.67 -8.67
CA TYR A 387 11.17 -13.78 -8.91
C TYR A 387 10.55 -12.43 -9.27
N MET A 388 10.88 -11.38 -8.52
CA MET A 388 10.43 -10.01 -8.79
C MET A 388 10.92 -9.50 -10.14
N ALA A 389 12.23 -9.59 -10.41
CA ALA A 389 12.82 -9.18 -11.69
C ALA A 389 12.15 -9.89 -12.88
N ALA A 390 11.95 -11.21 -12.78
CA ALA A 390 11.26 -11.97 -13.82
C ALA A 390 9.79 -11.56 -13.98
N THR A 391 9.07 -11.32 -12.87
CA THR A 391 7.65 -10.92 -12.90
C THR A 391 7.48 -9.63 -13.69
N TYR A 392 8.28 -8.61 -13.38
CA TYR A 392 8.15 -7.29 -14.01
C TYR A 392 8.77 -7.21 -15.40
N ASP A 393 9.75 -8.06 -15.74
CA ASP A 393 10.20 -8.20 -17.13
C ASP A 393 9.13 -8.88 -18.02
N ASN A 394 8.23 -9.67 -17.42
CA ASN A 394 7.11 -10.33 -18.10
C ASN A 394 5.77 -9.58 -17.90
N GLN A 395 5.79 -8.35 -17.40
CA GLN A 395 4.61 -7.53 -17.18
C GLN A 395 4.14 -6.89 -18.50
N SER A 396 3.14 -7.46 -19.16
CA SER A 396 2.73 -7.04 -20.52
C SER A 396 2.32 -5.57 -20.64
N GLY A 397 1.74 -4.97 -19.61
CA GLY A 397 1.25 -3.59 -19.63
C GLY A 397 2.35 -2.54 -19.83
N ARG A 398 3.62 -2.89 -19.57
CA ARG A 398 4.76 -2.00 -19.79
C ARG A 398 5.03 -1.67 -21.27
N LEU A 399 4.36 -2.36 -22.18
CA LEU A 399 4.38 -2.07 -23.61
C LEU A 399 3.63 -0.78 -23.99
N TRP A 400 2.82 -0.21 -23.09
CA TRP A 400 2.02 0.98 -23.41
C TRP A 400 1.90 1.99 -22.26
N ARG A 401 1.94 1.56 -20.99
CA ARG A 401 1.80 2.45 -19.84
C ARG A 401 3.18 2.70 -19.23
N PRO A 402 3.67 3.95 -19.13
CA PRO A 402 4.95 4.26 -18.47
C PRO A 402 4.86 4.01 -16.96
N LEU A 403 6.01 3.84 -16.29
CA LEU A 403 6.03 3.57 -14.85
C LEU A 403 5.50 4.77 -14.06
N GLU A 404 5.82 5.99 -14.47
CA GLU A 404 5.35 7.21 -13.79
C GLU A 404 3.82 7.28 -13.68
N ASP A 405 3.08 6.84 -14.70
CA ASP A 405 1.61 6.84 -14.68
C ASP A 405 1.02 5.82 -13.69
N THR A 406 1.78 4.78 -13.33
CA THR A 406 1.34 3.81 -12.32
C THR A 406 1.21 4.43 -10.93
N THR A 407 1.85 5.57 -10.66
CA THR A 407 1.72 6.29 -9.39
C THR A 407 0.30 6.84 -9.15
N ASN A 408 -0.51 6.96 -10.21
CA ASN A 408 -1.92 7.34 -10.11
C ASN A 408 -2.84 6.13 -9.83
N ASP A 409 -2.32 4.89 -9.89
CA ASP A 409 -3.12 3.66 -9.74
C ASP A 409 -3.87 3.55 -8.41
N PRO A 410 -3.30 3.94 -7.24
CA PRO A 410 -4.05 3.94 -5.99
C PRO A 410 -5.33 4.76 -6.08
N VAL A 411 -5.32 5.91 -6.77
CA VAL A 411 -6.51 6.75 -6.93
C VAL A 411 -7.47 6.20 -8.00
N ILE A 412 -6.93 5.61 -9.07
CA ILE A 412 -7.71 5.04 -10.19
C ILE A 412 -8.46 3.80 -9.73
N ALA A 413 -7.75 2.84 -9.14
CA ALA A 413 -8.26 1.52 -8.82
C ALA A 413 -8.71 1.41 -7.36
N GLN A 414 -8.19 2.23 -6.44
CA GLN A 414 -8.48 2.16 -4.99
C GLN A 414 -8.29 0.74 -4.46
N ARG A 415 -7.24 0.08 -4.97
CA ARG A 415 -6.89 -1.34 -4.75
C ARG A 415 -8.01 -2.35 -5.05
N ALA A 416 -9.04 -1.94 -5.79
CA ALA A 416 -10.04 -2.87 -6.29
C ALA A 416 -9.42 -3.93 -7.21
N PRO A 417 -9.93 -5.17 -7.20
CA PRO A 417 -9.44 -6.21 -8.09
C PRO A 417 -9.50 -5.80 -9.57
N LEU A 418 -8.40 -6.03 -10.30
CA LEU A 418 -8.29 -5.76 -11.74
C LEU A 418 -8.46 -7.04 -12.56
N SER A 419 -9.25 -6.98 -13.64
CA SER A 419 -9.52 -8.15 -14.48
C SER A 419 -8.27 -8.65 -15.24
N TRP A 420 -7.41 -7.73 -15.67
CA TRP A 420 -6.17 -8.02 -16.38
C TRP A 420 -5.03 -7.20 -15.78
N ARG A 421 -4.73 -7.46 -14.50
CA ARG A 421 -3.75 -6.69 -13.70
C ARG A 421 -2.40 -6.50 -14.40
N ASP A 422 -1.88 -7.53 -15.06
CA ASP A 422 -0.57 -7.47 -15.72
C ASP A 422 -0.57 -6.55 -16.96
N TRP A 423 -1.71 -6.43 -17.66
CA TRP A 423 -1.89 -5.54 -18.80
C TRP A 423 -2.23 -4.11 -18.39
N GLN A 424 -3.07 -3.96 -17.36
CA GLN A 424 -3.47 -2.65 -16.83
C GLN A 424 -2.29 -1.97 -16.14
N ARG A 425 -1.33 -2.75 -15.62
CA ARG A 425 -0.37 -2.38 -14.58
C ARG A 425 -1.11 -1.87 -13.33
N SER A 426 -0.61 -2.17 -12.16
CA SER A 426 -1.18 -1.59 -10.94
C SER A 426 -0.11 -0.72 -10.31
N GLU A 427 0.05 -0.77 -8.99
CA GLU A 427 1.10 -0.11 -8.21
C GLU A 427 2.52 -0.66 -8.53
N ASP A 428 2.85 -0.82 -9.81
CA ASP A 428 4.11 -1.39 -10.30
C ASP A 428 5.32 -0.52 -9.88
N TYR A 429 5.10 0.77 -9.56
CA TYR A 429 6.11 1.69 -9.00
C TYR A 429 6.77 1.21 -7.72
N TYR A 430 6.16 0.25 -6.98
CA TYR A 430 6.83 -0.44 -5.87
C TYR A 430 8.03 -1.24 -6.37
N VAL A 431 7.78 -2.31 -7.13
CA VAL A 431 8.84 -3.28 -7.43
C VAL A 431 9.69 -2.86 -8.64
N GLU A 432 9.11 -2.23 -9.67
CA GLU A 432 9.95 -1.63 -10.73
C GLU A 432 10.76 -0.45 -10.18
N GLY A 433 10.23 0.31 -9.22
CA GLY A 433 10.99 1.30 -8.46
C GLY A 433 12.17 0.67 -7.72
N GLN A 434 11.98 -0.44 -7.02
CA GLN A 434 13.07 -1.20 -6.40
C GLN A 434 14.17 -1.57 -7.41
N LEU A 435 13.80 -2.01 -8.62
CA LEU A 435 14.76 -2.36 -9.67
C LEU A 435 15.55 -1.13 -10.17
N ILE A 436 14.89 0.03 -10.29
CA ILE A 436 15.55 1.31 -10.60
C ILE A 436 16.57 1.68 -9.51
N TRP A 437 16.22 1.50 -8.23
CA TRP A 437 17.10 1.81 -7.11
C TRP A 437 18.27 0.83 -6.95
N LEU A 438 18.06 -0.44 -7.28
CA LEU A 438 19.15 -1.41 -7.38
C LEU A 438 20.15 -1.02 -8.49
N ASP A 439 19.65 -0.54 -9.63
CA ASP A 439 20.48 -0.03 -10.71
C ASP A 439 21.26 1.22 -10.28
N ALA A 440 20.61 2.16 -9.58
CA ALA A 440 21.30 3.31 -9.00
C ALA A 440 22.40 2.90 -8.01
N ASP A 441 22.13 2.00 -7.05
CA ASP A 441 23.15 1.55 -6.07
C ASP A 441 24.35 0.90 -6.76
N THR A 442 24.09 -0.06 -7.64
CA THR A 442 25.17 -0.78 -8.33
C THR A 442 25.94 0.12 -9.30
N LEU A 443 25.31 1.12 -9.91
CA LEU A 443 25.98 2.14 -10.72
C LEU A 443 26.86 3.06 -9.85
N ILE A 444 26.38 3.52 -8.69
CA ILE A 444 27.19 4.31 -7.74
C ILE A 444 28.42 3.50 -7.32
N ARG A 445 28.25 2.24 -6.95
CA ARG A 445 29.36 1.34 -6.57
C ARG A 445 30.35 1.17 -7.71
N LYS A 446 29.87 0.95 -8.93
CA LYS A 446 30.72 0.79 -10.12
C LYS A 446 31.53 2.05 -10.42
N LEU A 447 30.91 3.23 -10.40
CA LEU A 447 31.57 4.51 -10.69
C LEU A 447 32.57 4.92 -9.60
N SER A 448 32.30 4.53 -8.36
CA SER A 448 33.15 4.84 -7.20
C SER A 448 34.14 3.73 -6.84
N ASN A 449 34.24 2.65 -7.63
CA ASN A 449 35.04 1.46 -7.31
C ASN A 449 34.73 0.88 -5.90
N GLY A 450 33.44 0.84 -5.55
CA GLY A 450 32.92 0.31 -4.30
C GLY A 450 33.06 1.24 -3.09
N GLN A 451 33.57 2.46 -3.26
CA GLN A 451 33.79 3.41 -2.15
C GLN A 451 32.51 4.12 -1.70
N LYS A 452 31.50 4.20 -2.58
CA LYS A 452 30.20 4.80 -2.29
C LYS A 452 29.07 3.86 -2.73
N SER A 453 27.89 4.09 -2.19
CA SER A 453 26.69 3.29 -2.44
C SER A 453 25.41 4.06 -2.16
N LEU A 454 24.27 3.42 -2.35
CA LEU A 454 22.99 3.96 -1.91
C LEU A 454 22.87 4.07 -0.39
N ASP A 455 23.71 3.36 0.40
CA ASP A 455 23.80 3.60 1.85
C ASP A 455 24.25 5.05 2.15
N ASP A 456 25.13 5.65 1.32
CA ASP A 456 25.56 7.04 1.46
C ASP A 456 24.43 8.02 1.10
N PHE A 457 23.64 7.69 0.06
CA PHE A 457 22.43 8.44 -0.27
C PHE A 457 21.43 8.37 0.87
N ALA A 458 21.20 7.19 1.47
CA ALA A 458 20.25 7.03 2.56
C ALA A 458 20.60 7.93 3.75
N LYS A 459 21.88 7.96 4.15
CA LYS A 459 22.37 8.86 5.22
C LYS A 459 22.22 10.33 4.85
N ALA A 460 22.58 10.72 3.63
CA ALA A 460 22.56 12.12 3.22
C ALA A 460 21.13 12.65 3.05
N PHE A 461 20.21 11.84 2.52
CA PHE A 461 18.86 12.27 2.15
C PHE A 461 17.86 12.09 3.29
N PHE A 462 17.88 10.94 3.97
CA PHE A 462 16.92 10.60 5.03
C PHE A 462 17.48 10.82 6.43
N GLY A 463 18.80 10.87 6.58
CA GLY A 463 19.49 11.03 7.87
C GLY A 463 19.46 12.43 8.48
N THR A 464 18.73 13.38 7.88
CA THR A 464 18.77 14.80 8.25
C THR A 464 17.93 15.09 9.49
N ASN A 465 18.33 16.08 10.30
CA ASN A 465 17.58 16.54 11.49
C ASN A 465 17.18 15.42 12.48
N ASN A 466 18.16 14.60 12.89
CA ASN A 466 17.95 13.48 13.82
C ASN A 466 17.05 13.84 15.03
N GLY A 467 16.03 13.02 15.25
CA GLY A 467 15.05 13.16 16.33
C GLY A 467 13.85 14.06 16.00
N SER A 468 13.74 14.58 14.77
CA SER A 468 12.60 15.42 14.38
C SER A 468 11.43 14.60 13.88
N PHE A 469 10.20 14.93 14.31
CA PHE A 469 8.97 14.32 13.80
C PHE A 469 8.22 15.22 12.82
N ILE A 470 8.81 16.37 12.48
CA ILE A 470 8.22 17.34 11.56
C ILE A 470 8.51 16.84 10.15
N VAL A 471 7.44 16.54 9.40
CA VAL A 471 7.53 16.13 8.00
C VAL A 471 8.43 17.12 7.25
N SER A 472 9.41 16.59 6.53
CA SER A 472 10.36 17.33 5.73
C SER A 472 10.09 17.03 4.25
N PRO A 473 9.34 17.89 3.54
CA PRO A 473 8.95 17.62 2.18
C PRO A 473 10.15 17.66 1.22
N TYR A 474 10.07 16.95 0.09
CA TYR A 474 11.07 16.98 -0.97
C TYR A 474 10.45 16.98 -2.37
N GLN A 475 11.26 17.39 -3.35
CA GLN A 475 10.93 17.35 -4.78
C GLN A 475 11.99 16.56 -5.56
N PHE A 476 11.69 16.25 -6.81
CA PHE A 476 12.57 15.49 -7.71
C PHE A 476 14.00 16.05 -7.77
N ASP A 477 14.13 17.37 -7.90
CA ASP A 477 15.43 18.04 -8.00
C ASP A 477 16.31 17.80 -6.76
N GLU A 478 15.72 17.65 -5.58
CA GLU A 478 16.46 17.38 -4.35
C GLU A 478 16.99 15.94 -4.31
N VAL A 479 16.22 14.98 -4.84
CA VAL A 479 16.66 13.59 -5.03
C VAL A 479 17.87 13.56 -5.98
N VAL A 480 17.76 14.23 -7.13
CA VAL A 480 18.84 14.34 -8.13
C VAL A 480 20.08 15.04 -7.56
N ALA A 481 19.90 16.14 -6.83
CA ALA A 481 20.99 16.88 -6.22
C ALA A 481 21.74 16.03 -5.18
N THR A 482 21.00 15.24 -4.39
CA THR A 482 21.61 14.37 -3.38
C THR A 482 22.31 13.16 -4.01
N LEU A 483 21.75 12.55 -5.06
CA LEU A 483 22.47 11.53 -5.83
C LEU A 483 23.77 12.08 -6.44
N ASN A 484 23.76 13.31 -6.96
CA ASN A 484 24.94 13.96 -7.50
C ASN A 484 26.01 14.26 -6.44
N SER A 485 25.61 14.63 -5.22
CA SER A 485 26.57 14.88 -4.13
C SER A 485 27.23 13.59 -3.66
N VAL A 486 26.50 12.47 -3.69
CA VAL A 486 27.05 11.13 -3.46
C VAL A 486 28.00 10.76 -4.59
N GLN A 487 27.52 10.69 -5.84
CA GLN A 487 28.33 10.31 -6.98
C GLN A 487 27.88 11.08 -8.23
N PRO A 488 28.73 11.96 -8.82
CA PRO A 488 28.36 12.72 -10.00
C PRO A 488 28.00 11.80 -11.18
N TYR A 489 26.80 12.00 -11.72
CA TYR A 489 26.25 11.33 -12.91
C TYR A 489 25.02 12.11 -13.40
N ASP A 490 24.55 11.87 -14.63
CA ASP A 490 23.31 12.47 -15.13
C ASP A 490 22.08 11.74 -14.55
N TRP A 491 21.85 11.91 -13.25
CA TRP A 491 20.78 11.24 -12.50
C TRP A 491 19.39 11.67 -12.95
N ALA A 492 19.21 12.92 -13.36
CA ALA A 492 17.92 13.38 -13.90
C ALA A 492 17.56 12.57 -15.15
N LYS A 493 18.47 12.49 -16.12
CA LYS A 493 18.24 11.68 -17.32
C LYS A 493 18.08 10.19 -16.98
N PHE A 494 18.92 9.65 -16.10
CA PHE A 494 18.84 8.25 -15.67
C PHE A 494 17.45 7.86 -15.16
N LEU A 495 16.86 8.73 -14.32
CA LEU A 495 15.54 8.52 -13.72
C LEU A 495 14.42 8.72 -14.75
N HIS A 496 14.41 9.82 -15.50
CA HIS A 496 13.40 10.08 -16.53
C HIS A 496 13.35 9.00 -17.61
N ASP A 497 14.51 8.48 -18.04
CA ASP A 497 14.58 7.38 -19.00
C ASP A 497 13.87 6.10 -18.49
N ARG A 498 13.84 5.86 -17.17
CA ARG A 498 13.24 4.67 -16.55
C ARG A 498 11.78 4.90 -16.13
N LEU A 499 11.41 6.13 -15.80
CA LEU A 499 10.07 6.49 -15.31
C LEU A 499 9.10 6.81 -16.45
N ASP A 500 9.52 7.67 -17.36
CA ASP A 500 8.62 8.30 -18.35
C ASP A 500 8.60 7.56 -19.68
N THR A 501 9.64 6.79 -19.95
CA THR A 501 9.78 6.09 -21.23
C THR A 501 9.19 4.69 -21.16
N ILE A 502 8.30 4.37 -22.10
CA ILE A 502 7.80 3.02 -22.32
C ILE A 502 8.97 2.16 -22.82
N GLN A 503 9.32 1.11 -22.07
CA GLN A 503 10.38 0.18 -22.43
C GLN A 503 9.81 -1.25 -22.55
N PRO A 504 10.36 -2.11 -23.42
CA PRO A 504 9.92 -3.50 -23.53
C PRO A 504 10.46 -4.40 -22.41
N HIS A 505 11.62 -4.08 -21.81
CA HIS A 505 12.23 -4.85 -20.71
C HIS A 505 12.36 -4.08 -19.39
N ALA A 506 12.23 -4.79 -18.27
CA ALA A 506 12.38 -4.22 -16.93
C ALA A 506 13.79 -3.60 -16.74
N PRO A 507 13.98 -2.65 -15.81
CA PRO A 507 15.30 -2.07 -15.54
C PRO A 507 16.20 -3.09 -14.82
N LEU A 508 16.77 -4.03 -15.58
CA LEU A 508 17.59 -5.14 -15.06
C LEU A 508 19.09 -4.85 -15.01
N ASP A 509 19.51 -3.64 -15.40
CA ASP A 509 20.92 -3.23 -15.38
C ASP A 509 21.52 -3.30 -13.98
N GLY A 510 20.72 -3.15 -12.93
CA GLY A 510 21.15 -3.34 -11.55
C GLY A 510 21.64 -4.77 -11.25
N LEU A 511 21.01 -5.80 -11.81
CA LEU A 511 21.50 -7.18 -11.68
C LEU A 511 22.84 -7.35 -12.39
N LYS A 512 22.93 -6.86 -13.63
CA LYS A 512 24.13 -6.94 -14.47
C LYS A 512 25.31 -6.23 -13.83
N ASN A 513 25.12 -4.98 -13.39
CA ASN A 513 26.13 -4.21 -12.68
C ASN A 513 26.45 -4.86 -11.32
N GLY A 514 25.47 -5.50 -10.69
CA GLY A 514 25.61 -6.31 -9.47
C GLY A 514 26.44 -7.58 -9.61
N GLY A 515 26.78 -7.99 -10.85
CA GLY A 515 27.53 -9.20 -11.16
C GLY A 515 26.67 -10.44 -11.38
N TYR A 516 25.37 -10.27 -11.64
CA TYR A 516 24.42 -11.36 -11.84
C TYR A 516 23.63 -11.18 -13.14
N LYS A 517 23.02 -12.25 -13.60
CA LYS A 517 22.02 -12.24 -14.67
C LYS A 517 20.81 -13.07 -14.25
N LEU A 518 19.64 -12.66 -14.71
CA LEU A 518 18.42 -13.45 -14.59
C LEU A 518 18.46 -14.61 -15.59
N VAL A 519 18.25 -15.83 -15.11
CA VAL A 519 18.14 -17.05 -15.94
C VAL A 519 16.89 -17.83 -15.56
N TYR A 520 16.47 -18.74 -16.43
CA TYR A 520 15.34 -19.65 -16.15
C TYR A 520 15.84 -21.09 -16.13
N THR A 521 15.39 -21.87 -15.14
CA THR A 521 15.66 -23.31 -15.02
C THR A 521 14.37 -24.09 -14.85
N ASP A 522 14.44 -25.42 -14.91
CA ASP A 522 13.31 -26.33 -14.69
C ASP A 522 13.01 -26.60 -13.21
N LYS A 523 13.79 -26.01 -12.29
CA LYS A 523 13.68 -26.25 -10.84
C LYS A 523 13.20 -25.01 -10.09
N PRO A 524 12.14 -25.12 -9.27
CA PRO A 524 11.71 -24.00 -8.44
C PRO A 524 12.72 -23.72 -7.32
N THR A 525 12.91 -22.43 -7.03
CA THR A 525 13.66 -21.92 -5.87
C THR A 525 12.96 -22.24 -4.55
N SER A 526 13.63 -22.04 -3.41
CA SER A 526 12.96 -22.18 -2.11
C SER A 526 11.86 -21.14 -1.92
N PHE A 527 12.07 -19.92 -2.42
CA PHE A 527 11.07 -18.85 -2.44
C PHE A 527 9.78 -19.24 -3.16
N ILE A 528 9.88 -19.79 -4.37
CA ILE A 528 8.70 -20.20 -5.15
C ILE A 528 7.96 -21.34 -4.45
N LYS A 529 8.68 -22.31 -3.88
CA LYS A 529 8.04 -23.41 -3.12
C LYS A 529 7.31 -22.90 -1.89
N ALA A 530 7.89 -21.96 -1.16
CA ALA A 530 7.25 -21.33 0.00
C ALA A 530 5.98 -20.56 -0.42
N MET A 531 6.06 -19.76 -1.48
CA MET A 531 4.91 -19.05 -2.06
C MET A 531 3.78 -19.98 -2.51
N GLU A 532 4.10 -21.08 -3.21
CA GLU A 532 3.14 -22.11 -3.60
C GLU A 532 2.50 -22.79 -2.38
N GLY A 533 3.28 -23.02 -1.32
CA GLY A 533 2.83 -23.56 -0.04
C GLY A 533 1.81 -22.65 0.64
N MET A 534 2.17 -21.37 0.83
CA MET A 534 1.30 -20.37 1.48
C MET A 534 0.04 -20.06 0.67
N ARG A 535 0.14 -19.96 -0.65
CA ARG A 535 -1.02 -19.68 -1.52
C ARG A 535 -1.84 -20.92 -1.86
N HIS A 536 -1.41 -22.09 -1.41
CA HIS A 536 -1.99 -23.39 -1.77
C HIS A 536 -2.24 -23.51 -3.28
N GLY A 537 -1.20 -23.27 -4.08
CA GLY A 537 -1.32 -23.15 -5.54
C GLY A 537 -0.09 -23.61 -6.30
N LEU A 538 -0.20 -23.57 -7.62
CA LEU A 538 0.84 -23.86 -8.59
C LEU A 538 1.13 -22.59 -9.38
N ASP A 539 2.38 -22.13 -9.37
CA ASP A 539 2.82 -20.97 -10.12
C ASP A 539 3.49 -21.42 -11.43
N LEU A 540 2.85 -21.07 -12.56
CA LEU A 540 3.36 -21.30 -13.92
C LEU A 540 3.47 -19.98 -14.69
N THR A 541 3.61 -18.85 -13.99
CA THR A 541 3.70 -17.50 -14.57
C THR A 541 4.76 -17.41 -15.67
N PHE A 542 5.91 -18.07 -15.49
CA PHE A 542 6.99 -18.03 -16.49
C PHE A 542 6.98 -19.19 -17.47
N SER A 543 6.03 -20.12 -17.34
CA SER A 543 5.82 -21.22 -18.28
C SER A 543 4.59 -20.94 -19.14
N LEU A 544 3.40 -21.29 -18.63
CA LEU A 544 2.14 -21.10 -19.34
C LEU A 544 1.59 -19.67 -19.21
N GLY A 545 2.16 -18.84 -18.33
CA GLY A 545 1.65 -17.51 -17.99
C GLY A 545 0.35 -17.56 -17.22
N MET A 546 0.26 -18.47 -16.25
CA MET A 546 -0.90 -18.57 -15.36
C MET A 546 -0.51 -19.11 -13.99
N SER A 547 -1.35 -18.86 -13.00
CA SER A 547 -1.29 -19.53 -11.70
C SER A 547 -2.62 -20.22 -11.41
N VAL A 548 -2.56 -21.34 -10.70
CA VAL A 548 -3.72 -22.20 -10.46
C VAL A 548 -3.79 -22.55 -8.98
N THR A 549 -4.98 -22.48 -8.39
CA THR A 549 -5.20 -22.94 -7.01
C THR A 549 -5.08 -24.47 -6.93
N LYS A 550 -4.96 -24.99 -5.70
CA LYS A 550 -5.01 -26.44 -5.44
C LYS A 550 -6.27 -27.12 -6.00
N SER A 551 -7.39 -26.40 -6.06
CA SER A 551 -8.66 -26.89 -6.61
C SER A 551 -8.78 -26.81 -8.13
N GLY A 552 -7.75 -26.33 -8.83
CA GLY A 552 -7.75 -26.21 -10.29
C GLY A 552 -8.34 -24.90 -10.81
N LYS A 553 -8.67 -23.94 -9.94
CA LYS A 553 -9.16 -22.63 -10.37
C LYS A 553 -7.99 -21.77 -10.88
N THR A 554 -8.10 -21.21 -12.08
CA THR A 554 -7.12 -20.25 -12.60
C THR A 554 -7.19 -18.98 -11.78
N ALA A 555 -6.16 -18.73 -10.96
CA ALA A 555 -6.09 -17.55 -10.11
C ALA A 555 -5.70 -16.32 -10.92
N ARG A 556 -4.75 -16.48 -11.86
CA ARG A 556 -4.33 -15.45 -12.80
C ARG A 556 -4.01 -16.09 -14.15
N VAL A 557 -4.30 -15.38 -15.23
CA VAL A 557 -3.79 -15.64 -16.58
C VAL A 557 -3.18 -14.33 -17.09
N HIS A 558 -1.91 -14.38 -17.49
CA HIS A 558 -1.18 -13.22 -17.98
C HIS A 558 -1.57 -12.91 -19.43
N TRP A 559 -1.75 -11.63 -19.73
CA TRP A 559 -2.02 -11.14 -21.06
C TRP A 559 -0.93 -11.60 -22.05
N MET A 560 -1.33 -11.98 -23.27
CA MET A 560 -0.44 -12.49 -24.33
C MET A 560 0.36 -13.77 -24.01
N SER A 561 0.17 -14.39 -22.84
CA SER A 561 0.78 -15.66 -22.47
C SER A 561 0.33 -16.83 -23.35
N PRO A 562 1.02 -17.99 -23.31
CA PRO A 562 0.53 -19.22 -23.93
C PRO A 562 -0.89 -19.60 -23.47
N ALA A 563 -1.20 -19.49 -22.18
CA ALA A 563 -2.53 -19.75 -21.64
C ALA A 563 -3.59 -18.78 -22.21
N PHE A 564 -3.29 -17.47 -22.23
CA PHE A 564 -4.18 -16.46 -22.81
C PHE A 564 -4.45 -16.72 -24.30
N LYS A 565 -3.40 -17.01 -25.08
CA LYS A 565 -3.52 -17.31 -26.51
C LYS A 565 -4.36 -18.56 -26.79
N ALA A 566 -4.40 -19.50 -25.86
CA ALA A 566 -5.26 -20.68 -25.93
C ALA A 566 -6.72 -20.42 -25.49
N GLY A 567 -7.05 -19.17 -25.11
CA GLY A 567 -8.39 -18.75 -24.72
C GLY A 567 -8.70 -18.89 -23.24
N LEU A 568 -7.70 -19.14 -22.38
CA LEU A 568 -7.90 -19.20 -20.93
C LEU A 568 -8.05 -17.81 -20.32
N THR A 569 -8.83 -17.75 -19.26
CA THR A 569 -9.04 -16.53 -18.46
C THR A 569 -8.96 -16.84 -16.96
N SER A 570 -8.82 -15.79 -16.14
CA SER A 570 -8.86 -15.92 -14.67
C SER A 570 -10.26 -16.31 -14.20
N GLY A 571 -10.34 -17.20 -13.22
CA GLY A 571 -11.59 -17.64 -12.57
C GLY A 571 -12.19 -18.93 -13.11
N GLU A 572 -11.64 -19.51 -14.18
CA GLU A 572 -12.05 -20.80 -14.74
C GLU A 572 -11.54 -21.97 -13.88
N THR A 573 -12.21 -23.11 -13.92
CA THR A 573 -11.75 -24.34 -13.23
C THR A 573 -11.23 -25.35 -14.24
N ILE A 574 -9.97 -25.74 -14.12
CA ILE A 574 -9.37 -26.86 -14.86
C ILE A 574 -9.90 -28.16 -14.26
N LEU A 575 -10.68 -28.90 -15.05
CA LEU A 575 -11.26 -30.18 -14.67
C LEU A 575 -10.34 -31.36 -14.99
N ALA A 576 -9.62 -31.29 -16.13
CA ALA A 576 -8.74 -32.37 -16.59
C ALA A 576 -7.52 -31.83 -17.34
N VAL A 577 -6.42 -32.59 -17.28
CA VAL A 577 -5.16 -32.40 -17.99
C VAL A 577 -4.88 -33.69 -18.77
N ASN A 578 -4.76 -33.61 -20.10
CA ASN A 578 -4.51 -34.75 -21.00
C ASN A 578 -5.45 -35.94 -20.69
N ASP A 579 -6.75 -35.66 -20.64
CA ASP A 579 -7.88 -36.57 -20.34
C ASP A 579 -7.91 -37.27 -18.98
N MET A 580 -7.10 -36.80 -18.04
CA MET A 580 -7.12 -37.27 -16.67
C MET A 580 -7.46 -36.08 -15.75
N ASP A 581 -8.13 -36.31 -14.62
CA ASP A 581 -8.55 -35.24 -13.69
C ASP A 581 -7.44 -34.21 -13.36
N TYR A 582 -7.80 -32.98 -13.01
CA TYR A 582 -6.77 -32.01 -12.64
C TYR A 582 -6.02 -32.42 -11.35
N THR A 583 -4.69 -32.39 -11.40
CA THR A 583 -3.82 -32.18 -10.23
C THR A 583 -2.68 -31.25 -10.63
N SER A 584 -2.12 -30.51 -9.66
CA SER A 584 -0.96 -29.66 -9.90
C SER A 584 0.23 -30.42 -10.50
N ASP A 585 0.52 -31.61 -9.97
CA ASP A 585 1.62 -32.46 -10.46
C ASP A 585 1.37 -32.95 -11.89
N ARG A 586 0.13 -33.30 -12.22
CA ARG A 586 -0.22 -33.73 -13.57
C ARG A 586 -0.06 -32.59 -14.58
N LEU A 587 -0.42 -31.37 -14.19
CA LEU A 587 -0.18 -30.20 -15.02
C LEU A 587 1.32 -29.93 -15.22
N ARG A 588 2.15 -30.07 -14.17
CA ARG A 588 3.61 -30.00 -14.31
C ARG A 588 4.15 -31.07 -15.25
N HIS A 589 3.73 -32.32 -15.09
CA HIS A 589 4.16 -33.42 -15.97
C HIS A 589 3.75 -33.19 -17.43
N ALA A 590 2.54 -32.68 -17.68
CA ALA A 590 2.10 -32.36 -19.03
C ALA A 590 3.01 -31.32 -19.70
N ILE A 591 3.50 -30.32 -18.95
CA ILE A 591 4.46 -29.33 -19.45
C ILE A 591 5.82 -29.99 -19.75
N THR A 592 6.33 -30.80 -18.84
CA THR A 592 7.60 -31.51 -19.01
C THR A 592 7.58 -32.53 -20.16
N ASP A 593 6.44 -33.18 -20.39
CA ASP A 593 6.29 -34.13 -21.49
C ASP A 593 6.15 -33.41 -22.84
N ALA A 594 5.40 -32.30 -22.90
CA ALA A 594 5.28 -31.48 -24.10
C ALA A 594 6.63 -30.88 -24.55
N GLN A 595 7.59 -30.67 -23.64
CA GLN A 595 8.95 -30.26 -23.99
C GLN A 595 9.71 -31.32 -24.81
N LYS A 596 9.36 -32.61 -24.68
CA LYS A 596 10.06 -33.73 -25.33
C LYS A 596 9.57 -33.99 -26.75
N ASP A 597 8.35 -33.58 -27.08
CA ASP A 597 7.74 -33.74 -28.42
C ASP A 597 7.11 -32.42 -28.88
N PRO A 598 7.66 -31.75 -29.92
CA PRO A 598 7.11 -30.49 -30.45
C PRO A 598 5.72 -30.63 -31.08
N LYS A 599 5.19 -31.85 -31.25
CA LYS A 599 3.81 -32.09 -31.69
C LYS A 599 2.84 -32.23 -30.52
N GLN A 600 3.33 -32.48 -29.31
CA GLN A 600 2.48 -32.72 -28.14
C GLN A 600 1.99 -31.39 -27.55
N THR A 601 0.70 -31.12 -27.68
CA THR A 601 0.05 -29.98 -27.00
C THR A 601 -0.42 -30.36 -25.61
N ILE A 602 -0.41 -29.41 -24.66
CA ILE A 602 -1.03 -29.58 -23.35
C ILE A 602 -2.53 -29.36 -23.50
N ARG A 603 -3.34 -30.39 -23.25
CA ARG A 603 -4.79 -30.30 -23.38
C ARG A 603 -5.46 -30.16 -22.03
N LEU A 604 -6.27 -29.12 -21.86
CA LEU A 604 -7.01 -28.85 -20.64
C LEU A 604 -8.51 -28.88 -20.92
N VAL A 605 -9.28 -29.53 -20.05
CA VAL A 605 -10.74 -29.36 -20.00
C VAL A 605 -11.03 -28.33 -18.93
N VAL A 606 -11.65 -27.22 -19.30
CA VAL A 606 -11.92 -26.09 -18.40
C VAL A 606 -13.39 -25.79 -18.32
N LYS A 607 -13.83 -25.35 -17.13
CA LYS A 607 -15.20 -24.94 -16.85
C LYS A 607 -15.26 -23.45 -16.51
N SER A 608 -16.12 -22.72 -17.19
CA SER A 608 -16.44 -21.32 -16.92
C SER A 608 -17.97 -21.16 -16.78
N GLY A 609 -18.43 -20.94 -15.55
CA GLY A 609 -19.86 -21.06 -15.23
C GLY A 609 -20.38 -22.46 -15.58
N GLU A 610 -21.35 -22.55 -16.49
CA GLU A 610 -21.90 -23.82 -16.98
C GLU A 610 -21.20 -24.35 -18.24
N HIS A 611 -20.33 -23.56 -18.86
CA HIS A 611 -19.65 -23.93 -20.12
C HIS A 611 -18.43 -24.78 -19.83
N ILE A 612 -18.31 -25.91 -20.55
CA ILE A 612 -17.13 -26.76 -20.52
C ILE A 612 -16.49 -26.71 -21.90
N ASN A 613 -15.23 -26.31 -21.93
CA ASN A 613 -14.44 -26.20 -23.15
C ASN A 613 -13.18 -27.05 -23.03
N THR A 614 -12.66 -27.49 -24.17
CA THR A 614 -11.32 -28.08 -24.26
C THR A 614 -10.41 -27.08 -24.93
N VAL A 615 -9.30 -26.75 -24.27
CA VAL A 615 -8.25 -25.90 -24.83
C VAL A 615 -6.98 -26.72 -25.05
N SER A 616 -6.23 -26.39 -26.11
CA SER A 616 -4.94 -26.98 -26.40
C SER A 616 -3.88 -25.89 -26.42
N ILE A 617 -2.86 -26.03 -25.59
CA ILE A 617 -1.78 -25.05 -25.45
C ILE A 617 -0.53 -25.61 -26.16
N PRO A 618 -0.09 -25.01 -27.30
CA PRO A 618 1.12 -25.40 -27.99
C PRO A 618 2.35 -24.79 -27.31
N TYR A 619 2.75 -25.35 -26.17
CA TYR A 619 3.88 -24.88 -25.37
C TYR A 619 4.90 -25.99 -25.16
N HIS A 620 6.18 -25.69 -25.46
CA HIS A 620 7.26 -26.68 -25.50
C HIS A 620 8.56 -26.22 -24.82
N GLU A 621 8.56 -25.07 -24.13
CA GLU A 621 9.79 -24.58 -23.45
C GLU A 621 10.07 -25.28 -22.11
N GLY A 622 9.14 -26.13 -21.64
CA GLY A 622 9.24 -26.84 -20.37
C GLY A 622 8.94 -25.97 -19.15
N LEU A 623 9.19 -26.49 -17.96
CA LEU A 623 9.04 -25.70 -16.74
C LEU A 623 10.11 -24.61 -16.69
N ARG A 624 9.70 -23.40 -16.31
CA ARG A 624 10.57 -22.22 -16.22
C ARG A 624 10.38 -21.56 -14.86
N TYR A 625 11.47 -21.48 -14.11
CA TYR A 625 11.57 -20.81 -12.82
C TYR A 625 12.77 -19.86 -12.82
N PRO A 626 12.63 -18.62 -12.36
CA PRO A 626 13.70 -17.64 -12.36
C PRO A 626 14.76 -17.90 -11.30
N HIS A 627 16.02 -17.70 -11.66
CA HIS A 627 17.20 -17.77 -10.80
C HIS A 627 18.15 -16.62 -11.12
N LEU A 628 18.99 -16.23 -10.15
CA LEU A 628 20.13 -15.36 -10.42
C LEU A 628 21.39 -16.21 -10.59
N GLU A 629 22.06 -16.05 -11.73
CA GLU A 629 23.34 -16.69 -12.02
C GLU A 629 24.47 -15.67 -11.94
N ARG A 630 25.56 -16.03 -11.25
CA ARG A 630 26.76 -15.21 -11.16
C ARG A 630 27.42 -15.08 -12.53
N VAL A 631 27.83 -13.86 -12.90
CA VAL A 631 28.58 -13.60 -14.14
C VAL A 631 30.08 -13.62 -13.87
N ASP A 632 30.78 -14.59 -14.42
CA ASP A 632 32.23 -14.74 -14.26
C ASP A 632 33.00 -13.45 -14.62
N GLY A 633 34.03 -13.14 -13.81
CA GLY A 633 34.92 -12.00 -14.04
C GLY A 633 34.34 -10.61 -13.71
N THR A 634 33.09 -10.52 -13.25
CA THR A 634 32.51 -9.24 -12.76
C THR A 634 32.67 -9.08 -11.24
N THR A 635 32.50 -7.88 -10.69
CA THR A 635 32.50 -7.66 -9.23
C THR A 635 31.15 -8.04 -8.63
N ASP A 636 31.14 -8.69 -7.46
CA ASP A 636 29.92 -9.09 -6.75
C ASP A 636 29.41 -7.95 -5.86
N TYR A 637 28.78 -6.94 -6.46
CA TYR A 637 28.16 -5.86 -5.68
C TYR A 637 26.85 -6.30 -5.03
N LEU A 638 26.11 -7.23 -5.64
CA LEU A 638 24.82 -7.65 -5.09
C LEU A 638 24.97 -8.34 -3.73
N SER A 639 25.98 -9.20 -3.56
CA SER A 639 26.29 -9.79 -2.25
C SER A 639 26.67 -8.72 -1.23
N ALA A 640 27.44 -7.71 -1.63
CA ALA A 640 27.84 -6.61 -0.74
C ALA A 640 26.68 -5.71 -0.31
N ILE A 641 25.61 -5.64 -1.11
CA ILE A 641 24.37 -4.93 -0.78
C ILE A 641 23.62 -5.65 0.35
N TYR A 642 23.50 -6.98 0.27
CA TYR A 642 22.72 -7.79 1.22
C TYR A 642 23.51 -8.20 2.48
N THR A 643 24.79 -7.86 2.56
CA THR A 643 25.64 -8.18 3.72
C THR A 643 25.38 -7.18 4.86
N PRO A 644 25.23 -7.65 6.12
CA PRO A 644 25.08 -6.78 7.27
C PRO A 644 26.20 -5.73 7.38
N ARG A 645 25.86 -4.54 7.89
CA ARG A 645 26.79 -3.44 8.16
C ARG A 645 27.27 -3.40 9.60
#